data_AF-A0A6J4H988-F1
#
_entry.id   AF-A0A6J4H988-F1
#
_cell.length_a   1.000
_cell.length_b   1.000
_cell.length_c   1.000
_cell.angle_alpha   90.00
_cell.angle_beta   90.00
_cell.angle_gamma   90.00
#
_symmetry.space_group_name_H-M   'P 1'
#
loop_
_entity.id
_entity.type
_entity.pdbx_description
1 polymer ?
#
loop_
_entity_poly.entity_id
_entity_poly.type
_entity_poly.pdbx_seq_one_letter_code
_entity_poly.pdbx_strand_id
1 'polypeptide(L)'
;TLTGTDVNIIDLAAGNEIRGVEIDQAGGGVAINGSDGDAGGVIDDVKIVDGGTATHGSALWLAATSGTFTIRDLTIDTRGYGVTLLNPGTTDFSSTSIKAGRLGLRAFGADMATSSFDAITVTDATNGAVVLRDLTGATRLGDGAGIDLDLKTASGSGAAFRATNVTGLTVDGAGTDNVFAQGGPAVDIVGADGASLAFDDVTASGSTGDGINLDGLGTGSFSASGGVLGYSGIGVDVNGGSGSISYAGEVMGHGAMVVEVTARTGGAVTVSGPIHDIYDTGGGVSVSGNTGGSTTLSNPAKRFNTGTSDAVLFTNSDGHTLNLSGGGLDIDTTSGRGVVADASGTLAITGAGNTLDTGTGRALHVATTDIGAAGLTFQRISSNGAANGIRLDNTGASGGLTVTGVNGTDHSGGHIQSSTGDAVQLTDTHHFKADELLITDPMDAGVRGIGVHGFELTDSTITDAGDSANDANESAIDFNHHAGATDRNVTGTVTIDRNTLSNHYGAGVDIQQENGTISDLFVRDNVLSGTRTQNDAIQVFTYGSTGTVASVTDAAITGNTITGHPRGSGIFVGGGNSASPTAPAGTYGTPADPIEISGNRINPNGETTRLGQFGIAAGADGRATGAYRIVNNGTSSQPLRNIRGQGIGFGGAGDVDLTYVIDNNHLVQNNHDVGSGSDSIAGGPDSQILADGSTLRNVNIKARVTNNSTSQYDGSGIRLVNGNHDGRVDLRLENNNVGPPKAASPSPAIDITNGNTDDPARAPKICATIRANAAPGGTPDSFGNSTPGIVIWEFELAAGAFSAFTGLSPSPASSEQAESYLTGLNPGSALGGGYYAGKRVAIDDGHTRNACTHPAGMP
;
A
#
# COMPACT_ATOMS: atom_id res chain seq x y z
N THR A 1 9.61 -31.45 -69.30
CA THR A 1 8.74 -30.34 -68.91
C THR A 1 7.40 -30.45 -69.61
N LEU A 2 6.29 -30.54 -68.87
CA LEU A 2 4.93 -30.48 -69.39
C LEU A 2 4.44 -29.03 -69.30
N THR A 3 3.73 -28.53 -70.31
CA THR A 3 3.33 -27.11 -70.37
C THR A 3 1.84 -26.99 -70.69
N GLY A 4 1.14 -26.05 -70.04
CA GLY A 4 -0.27 -25.76 -70.33
C GLY A 4 -0.65 -24.34 -69.93
N THR A 5 -1.57 -23.72 -70.69
CA THR A 5 -2.11 -22.40 -70.39
C THR A 5 -3.61 -22.49 -70.15
N ASP A 6 -4.09 -22.00 -69.00
CA ASP A 6 -5.51 -21.99 -68.61
C ASP A 6 -6.19 -23.38 -68.63
N VAL A 7 -5.42 -24.45 -68.42
CA VAL A 7 -5.91 -25.84 -68.39
C VAL A 7 -5.26 -26.63 -67.26
N ASN A 8 -5.91 -27.71 -66.82
CA ASN A 8 -5.24 -28.70 -65.97
C ASN A 8 -4.18 -29.44 -66.80
N ILE A 9 -2.97 -29.62 -66.25
CA ILE A 9 -1.88 -30.30 -66.98
C ILE A 9 -1.92 -31.81 -66.71
N ILE A 10 -2.13 -32.20 -65.46
CA ILE A 10 -2.31 -33.59 -65.06
C ILE A 10 -3.58 -33.71 -64.21
N ASP A 11 -4.56 -34.47 -64.71
CA ASP A 11 -5.67 -34.97 -63.89
C ASP A 11 -5.29 -36.37 -63.35
N LEU A 12 -5.44 -36.55 -62.05
CA LEU A 12 -5.14 -37.80 -61.35
C LEU A 12 -6.24 -38.85 -61.61
N ALA A 13 -5.90 -40.10 -61.28
CA ALA A 13 -6.77 -41.26 -61.23
C ALA A 13 -6.26 -42.17 -60.11
N ALA A 14 -7.05 -43.19 -59.73
CA ALA A 14 -6.68 -44.10 -58.65
C ALA A 14 -5.34 -44.83 -58.90
N GLY A 15 -4.42 -44.73 -57.94
CA GLY A 15 -3.12 -45.39 -57.97
C GLY A 15 -2.08 -44.75 -58.90
N ASN A 16 -2.31 -43.52 -59.35
CA ASN A 16 -1.36 -42.82 -60.23
C ASN A 16 0.02 -42.62 -59.56
N GLU A 17 1.08 -42.76 -60.35
CA GLU A 17 2.46 -42.44 -59.97
C GLU A 17 3.02 -41.39 -60.95
N ILE A 18 3.46 -40.25 -60.42
CA ILE A 18 4.13 -39.17 -61.16
C ILE A 18 5.55 -39.07 -60.60
N ARG A 19 6.57 -39.29 -61.44
CA ARG A 19 7.97 -39.19 -61.01
C ARG A 19 8.87 -38.46 -62.01
N GLY A 20 9.74 -37.58 -61.53
CA GLY A 20 10.83 -36.97 -62.30
C GLY A 20 10.36 -35.99 -63.38
N VAL A 21 9.26 -35.27 -63.12
CA VAL A 21 8.62 -34.39 -64.11
C VAL A 21 8.71 -32.94 -63.68
N GLU A 22 9.13 -32.08 -64.60
CA GLU A 22 8.94 -30.62 -64.48
C GLU A 22 7.63 -30.21 -65.17
N ILE A 23 6.85 -29.34 -64.55
CA ILE A 23 5.58 -28.81 -65.05
C ILE A 23 5.70 -27.28 -65.07
N ASP A 24 5.47 -26.67 -66.22
CA ASP A 24 5.38 -25.21 -66.38
C ASP A 24 3.91 -24.85 -66.63
N GLN A 25 3.24 -24.40 -65.58
CA GLN A 25 1.84 -23.97 -65.66
C GLN A 25 1.77 -22.48 -65.94
N ALA A 26 0.84 -22.07 -66.81
CA ALA A 26 0.53 -20.66 -67.03
C ALA A 26 -0.97 -20.43 -66.96
N GLY A 27 -1.41 -19.28 -66.45
CA GLY A 27 -2.84 -18.95 -66.43
C GLY A 27 -3.62 -19.71 -65.33
N GLY A 28 -4.95 -19.75 -65.42
CA GLY A 28 -5.84 -20.15 -64.31
C GLY A 28 -6.00 -21.65 -64.04
N GLY A 29 -5.29 -22.53 -64.75
CA GLY A 29 -5.40 -23.99 -64.60
C GLY A 29 -4.60 -24.56 -63.41
N VAL A 30 -4.74 -25.87 -63.15
CA VAL A 30 -4.02 -26.59 -62.07
C VAL A 30 -2.93 -27.49 -62.66
N ALA A 31 -1.70 -27.45 -62.15
CA ALA A 31 -0.64 -28.35 -62.64
C ALA A 31 -0.95 -29.83 -62.36
N ILE A 32 -1.31 -30.17 -61.12
CA ILE A 32 -1.73 -31.52 -60.73
C ILE A 32 -3.06 -31.45 -59.99
N ASN A 33 -4.10 -32.03 -60.57
CA ASN A 33 -5.47 -32.00 -60.08
C ASN A 33 -5.96 -33.41 -59.69
N GLY A 34 -6.36 -33.60 -58.44
CA GLY A 34 -7.08 -34.76 -57.95
C GLY A 34 -8.47 -34.37 -57.45
N SER A 35 -9.46 -35.18 -57.80
CA SER A 35 -10.88 -34.94 -57.59
C SER A 35 -11.59 -36.16 -57.00
N ASP A 36 -12.91 -36.03 -56.76
CA ASP A 36 -13.74 -37.13 -56.27
C ASP A 36 -13.66 -38.36 -57.18
N GLY A 37 -13.45 -39.53 -56.58
CA GLY A 37 -13.18 -40.79 -57.28
C GLY A 37 -11.70 -41.14 -57.46
N ASP A 38 -10.78 -40.19 -57.23
CA ASP A 38 -9.35 -40.46 -57.27
C ASP A 38 -8.88 -41.01 -55.92
N ALA A 39 -8.18 -42.16 -55.93
CA ALA A 39 -7.86 -42.92 -54.73
C ALA A 39 -6.39 -43.34 -54.67
N GLY A 40 -5.64 -42.71 -53.78
CA GLY A 40 -4.22 -42.97 -53.51
C GLY A 40 -3.28 -42.74 -54.71
N GLY A 41 -2.02 -42.45 -54.42
CA GLY A 41 -1.02 -42.22 -55.47
C GLY A 41 0.32 -41.77 -54.93
N VAL A 42 1.29 -41.62 -55.84
CA VAL A 42 2.65 -41.16 -55.56
C VAL A 42 2.98 -39.96 -56.44
N ILE A 43 3.45 -38.88 -55.83
CA ILE A 43 4.06 -37.72 -56.51
C ILE A 43 5.47 -37.62 -55.96
N ASP A 44 6.48 -37.80 -56.78
CA ASP A 44 7.87 -37.99 -56.32
C ASP A 44 8.85 -37.28 -57.27
N ASP A 45 9.76 -36.45 -56.77
CA ASP A 45 10.72 -35.69 -57.60
C ASP A 45 10.00 -34.89 -58.70
N VAL A 46 9.08 -34.01 -58.28
CA VAL A 46 8.27 -33.18 -59.18
C VAL A 46 8.57 -31.71 -58.95
N LYS A 47 8.79 -30.97 -60.04
CA LYS A 47 9.00 -29.53 -60.02
C LYS A 47 7.89 -28.81 -60.77
N ILE A 48 7.19 -27.89 -60.12
CA ILE A 48 6.15 -27.06 -60.75
C ILE A 48 6.64 -25.62 -60.77
N VAL A 49 6.67 -25.00 -61.94
CA VAL A 49 7.05 -23.59 -62.14
C VAL A 49 5.88 -22.85 -62.81
N ASP A 50 5.63 -21.61 -62.44
CA ASP A 50 4.72 -20.71 -63.17
C ASP A 50 5.47 -19.42 -63.54
N GLY A 51 5.87 -19.34 -64.81
CA GLY A 51 6.49 -18.15 -65.39
C GLY A 51 5.48 -17.08 -65.86
N GLY A 52 4.17 -17.32 -65.75
CA GLY A 52 3.07 -16.51 -66.28
C GLY A 52 2.51 -15.46 -65.31
N THR A 53 1.48 -14.70 -65.72
CA THR A 53 0.84 -13.68 -64.87
C THR A 53 0.08 -14.35 -63.72
N ALA A 54 0.15 -13.78 -62.50
CA ALA A 54 -0.48 -14.34 -61.30
C ALA A 54 -2.00 -14.56 -61.44
N THR A 55 -2.42 -15.81 -61.58
CA THR A 55 -3.83 -16.26 -61.64
C THR A 55 -4.21 -17.04 -60.37
N HIS A 56 -5.43 -17.58 -60.31
CA HIS A 56 -5.99 -18.31 -59.16
C HIS A 56 -5.82 -19.84 -59.24
N GLY A 57 -5.02 -20.37 -60.15
CA GLY A 57 -4.75 -21.82 -60.24
C GLY A 57 -3.84 -22.29 -59.10
N SER A 58 -4.11 -23.46 -58.51
CA SER A 58 -3.19 -24.14 -57.58
C SER A 58 -2.18 -24.99 -58.32
N ALA A 59 -0.94 -25.05 -57.85
CA ALA A 59 0.06 -25.98 -58.37
C ALA A 59 -0.33 -27.44 -58.09
N LEU A 60 -0.74 -27.74 -56.85
CA LEU A 60 -1.31 -29.04 -56.49
C LEU A 60 -2.70 -28.83 -55.88
N TRP A 61 -3.70 -29.51 -56.42
CA TRP A 61 -5.06 -29.49 -55.91
C TRP A 61 -5.53 -30.93 -55.66
N LEU A 62 -5.86 -31.27 -54.41
CA LEU A 62 -6.50 -32.54 -54.05
C LEU A 62 -7.80 -32.25 -53.32
N ALA A 63 -8.94 -32.52 -53.97
CA ALA A 63 -10.26 -32.29 -53.38
C ALA A 63 -11.11 -33.56 -53.40
N ALA A 64 -11.63 -33.94 -52.25
CA ALA A 64 -12.45 -35.15 -52.07
C ALA A 64 -11.78 -36.46 -52.54
N THR A 65 -10.46 -36.47 -52.68
CA THR A 65 -9.70 -37.68 -53.01
C THR A 65 -9.71 -38.64 -51.82
N SER A 66 -9.50 -39.94 -52.05
CA SER A 66 -9.45 -40.95 -50.98
C SER A 66 -8.12 -41.71 -50.96
N GLY A 67 -7.93 -42.60 -49.99
CA GLY A 67 -6.67 -43.34 -49.82
C GLY A 67 -5.50 -42.45 -49.40
N THR A 68 -4.27 -42.91 -49.62
CA THR A 68 -3.05 -42.20 -49.25
C THR A 68 -2.33 -41.66 -50.48
N PHE A 69 -2.10 -40.35 -50.52
CA PHE A 69 -1.18 -39.72 -51.46
C PHE A 69 0.16 -39.48 -50.78
N THR A 70 1.19 -40.18 -51.24
CA THR A 70 2.58 -39.98 -50.78
C THR A 70 3.24 -38.97 -51.71
N ILE A 71 3.68 -37.84 -51.15
CA ILE A 71 4.20 -36.70 -51.90
C ILE A 71 5.62 -36.42 -51.41
N ARG A 72 6.62 -36.60 -52.27
CA ARG A 72 8.04 -36.48 -51.91
C ARG A 72 8.78 -35.60 -52.91
N ASP A 73 9.78 -34.88 -52.43
CA ASP A 73 10.68 -34.07 -53.27
C ASP A 73 9.89 -33.15 -54.23
N LEU A 74 8.79 -32.57 -53.74
CA LEU A 74 7.93 -31.66 -54.51
C LEU A 74 8.44 -30.22 -54.35
N THR A 75 8.84 -29.60 -55.45
CA THR A 75 9.23 -28.19 -55.49
C THR A 75 8.23 -27.37 -56.30
N ILE A 76 7.67 -26.31 -55.72
CA ILE A 76 6.75 -25.39 -56.38
C ILE A 76 7.36 -23.97 -56.40
N ASP A 77 7.41 -23.33 -57.57
CA ASP A 77 7.68 -21.89 -57.74
C ASP A 77 6.61 -21.28 -58.64
N THR A 78 5.50 -20.84 -58.03
CA THR A 78 4.30 -20.39 -58.73
C THR A 78 3.98 -18.92 -58.44
N ARG A 79 3.39 -18.20 -59.41
CA ARG A 79 2.80 -16.87 -59.14
C ARG A 79 1.36 -16.95 -58.62
N GLY A 80 0.72 -18.12 -58.72
CA GLY A 80 -0.62 -18.42 -58.22
C GLY A 80 -0.63 -19.00 -56.81
N TYR A 81 -1.54 -19.96 -56.57
CA TYR A 81 -1.61 -20.71 -55.31
C TYR A 81 -0.65 -21.92 -55.34
N GLY A 82 -0.07 -22.27 -54.18
CA GLY A 82 0.78 -23.45 -54.03
C GLY A 82 -0.05 -24.74 -53.96
N VAL A 83 -0.25 -25.25 -52.75
CA VAL A 83 -0.98 -26.50 -52.48
C VAL A 83 -2.36 -26.20 -51.89
N THR A 84 -3.39 -26.85 -52.44
CA THR A 84 -4.78 -26.84 -51.92
C THR A 84 -5.27 -28.26 -51.68
N LEU A 85 -5.59 -28.56 -50.43
CA LEU A 85 -6.20 -29.81 -49.99
C LEU A 85 -7.59 -29.52 -49.42
N LEU A 86 -8.63 -30.14 -49.98
CA LEU A 86 -10.02 -29.94 -49.58
C LEU A 86 -10.70 -31.29 -49.31
N ASN A 87 -10.67 -31.71 -48.05
CA ASN A 87 -11.16 -33.01 -47.56
C ASN A 87 -10.59 -34.20 -48.36
N PRO A 88 -9.27 -34.31 -48.61
CA PRO A 88 -8.70 -35.54 -49.13
C PRO A 88 -8.71 -36.63 -48.04
N GLY A 89 -8.32 -37.86 -48.40
CA GLY A 89 -7.94 -38.89 -47.45
C GLY A 89 -6.65 -38.54 -46.71
N THR A 90 -5.68 -39.45 -46.71
CA THR A 90 -4.36 -39.21 -46.11
C THR A 90 -3.43 -38.55 -47.13
N THR A 91 -2.73 -37.50 -46.74
CA THR A 91 -1.65 -36.88 -47.52
C THR A 91 -0.36 -36.89 -46.70
N ASP A 92 0.68 -37.51 -47.22
CA ASP A 92 1.97 -37.70 -46.54
C ASP A 92 3.08 -36.99 -47.31
N PHE A 93 3.34 -35.73 -46.94
CA PHE A 93 4.37 -34.90 -47.55
C PHE A 93 5.74 -35.16 -46.92
N SER A 94 6.79 -35.18 -47.74
CA SER A 94 8.18 -35.11 -47.28
C SER A 94 9.02 -34.33 -48.27
N SER A 95 10.00 -33.58 -47.77
CA SER A 95 10.92 -32.81 -48.60
C SER A 95 10.21 -31.90 -49.62
N THR A 96 9.18 -31.17 -49.16
CA THR A 96 8.34 -30.32 -50.02
C THR A 96 8.64 -28.84 -49.81
N SER A 97 8.95 -28.13 -50.89
CA SER A 97 9.22 -26.68 -50.89
C SER A 97 8.21 -25.94 -51.76
N ILE A 98 7.62 -24.87 -51.23
CA ILE A 98 6.59 -24.07 -51.89
C ILE A 98 7.02 -22.61 -51.93
N LYS A 99 7.06 -22.02 -53.12
CA LYS A 99 7.12 -20.58 -53.32
C LYS A 99 5.91 -20.15 -54.12
N ALA A 100 5.09 -19.28 -53.54
CA ALA A 100 3.82 -18.85 -54.12
C ALA A 100 3.67 -17.32 -54.15
N GLY A 101 3.12 -16.79 -55.24
CA GLY A 101 2.73 -15.38 -55.33
C GLY A 101 1.46 -15.06 -54.53
N ARG A 102 0.62 -16.06 -54.25
CA ARG A 102 -0.59 -15.97 -53.42
C ARG A 102 -0.50 -16.96 -52.25
N LEU A 103 -1.62 -17.51 -51.77
CA LEU A 103 -1.63 -18.53 -50.71
C LEU A 103 -0.71 -19.72 -51.07
N GLY A 104 0.16 -20.09 -50.12
CA GLY A 104 1.14 -21.17 -50.26
C GLY A 104 0.54 -22.54 -49.94
N LEU A 105 -0.11 -22.67 -48.77
CA LEU A 105 -0.71 -23.93 -48.33
C LEU A 105 -2.12 -23.71 -47.77
N ARG A 106 -3.10 -24.43 -48.32
CA ARG A 106 -4.45 -24.55 -47.77
C ARG A 106 -4.72 -26.02 -47.56
N ALA A 107 -4.98 -26.42 -46.32
CA ALA A 107 -5.30 -27.81 -46.00
C ALA A 107 -6.50 -27.89 -45.07
N PHE A 108 -7.62 -28.38 -45.60
CA PHE A 108 -8.89 -28.53 -44.87
C PHE A 108 -9.28 -30.01 -44.80
N GLY A 109 -9.57 -30.53 -43.60
CA GLY A 109 -10.14 -31.87 -43.42
C GLY A 109 -9.23 -33.03 -43.84
N ALA A 110 -7.91 -32.82 -43.90
CA ALA A 110 -6.94 -33.82 -44.32
C ALA A 110 -6.33 -34.56 -43.11
N ASP A 111 -6.02 -35.84 -43.29
CA ASP A 111 -5.09 -36.55 -42.41
C ASP A 111 -3.67 -36.37 -42.96
N MET A 112 -2.86 -35.63 -42.22
CA MET A 112 -1.52 -35.23 -42.65
C MET A 112 -0.45 -36.30 -42.38
N ALA A 113 -0.80 -37.46 -41.83
CA ALA A 113 0.15 -38.53 -41.51
C ALA A 113 1.38 -38.02 -40.74
N THR A 114 2.56 -37.99 -41.37
CA THR A 114 3.81 -37.45 -40.82
C THR A 114 4.38 -36.35 -41.72
N SER A 115 3.50 -35.53 -42.28
CA SER A 115 3.84 -34.53 -43.29
C SER A 115 4.88 -33.54 -42.80
N SER A 116 5.87 -33.27 -43.66
CA SER A 116 6.90 -32.26 -43.49
C SER A 116 7.04 -31.40 -44.75
N PHE A 117 7.15 -30.09 -44.53
CA PHE A 117 7.43 -29.10 -45.56
C PHE A 117 8.77 -28.45 -45.21
N ASP A 118 9.72 -28.48 -46.14
CA ASP A 118 11.06 -27.89 -45.92
C ASP A 118 10.98 -26.37 -45.95
N ALA A 119 10.21 -25.80 -46.89
CA ALA A 119 10.07 -24.35 -47.02
C ALA A 119 8.70 -23.93 -47.58
N ILE A 120 8.14 -22.85 -47.05
CA ILE A 120 6.97 -22.16 -47.61
C ILE A 120 7.23 -20.64 -47.66
N THR A 121 7.41 -20.10 -48.85
CA THR A 121 7.56 -18.67 -49.13
C THR A 121 6.33 -18.12 -49.85
N VAL A 122 5.74 -17.06 -49.33
CA VAL A 122 4.57 -16.37 -49.89
C VAL A 122 4.84 -14.88 -49.95
N THR A 123 4.76 -14.27 -51.14
CA THR A 123 5.22 -12.87 -51.33
C THR A 123 4.13 -11.80 -51.35
N ASP A 124 2.89 -12.15 -51.71
CA ASP A 124 1.83 -11.15 -51.99
C ASP A 124 0.41 -11.72 -51.78
N ALA A 125 0.19 -12.52 -50.73
CA ALA A 125 -1.14 -13.03 -50.42
C ALA A 125 -2.10 -11.92 -49.95
N THR A 126 -3.39 -12.07 -50.20
CA THR A 126 -4.42 -11.11 -49.77
C THR A 126 -5.42 -11.67 -48.77
N ASN A 127 -5.40 -12.97 -48.53
CA ASN A 127 -6.32 -13.63 -47.58
C ASN A 127 -5.70 -14.96 -47.09
N GLY A 128 -4.59 -14.81 -46.37
CA GLY A 128 -3.82 -15.90 -45.79
C GLY A 128 -2.74 -16.49 -46.69
N ALA A 129 -1.58 -16.78 -46.08
CA ALA A 129 -0.44 -17.42 -46.71
C ALA A 129 -0.45 -18.93 -46.43
N VAL A 130 -0.70 -19.31 -45.17
CA VAL A 130 -0.91 -20.69 -44.73
C VAL A 130 -2.23 -20.77 -43.98
N VAL A 131 -3.13 -21.66 -44.40
CA VAL A 131 -4.45 -21.84 -43.77
C VAL A 131 -4.74 -23.33 -43.56
N LEU A 132 -4.68 -23.75 -42.30
CA LEU A 132 -4.87 -25.13 -41.87
C LEU A 132 -6.17 -25.25 -41.07
N ARG A 133 -6.99 -26.26 -41.38
CA ARG A 133 -8.26 -26.44 -40.71
C ARG A 133 -8.68 -27.91 -40.59
N ASP A 134 -9.14 -28.29 -39.41
CA ASP A 134 -9.72 -29.60 -39.13
C ASP A 134 -8.75 -30.73 -39.54
N LEU A 135 -7.48 -30.64 -39.11
CA LEU A 135 -6.40 -31.55 -39.53
C LEU A 135 -6.02 -32.55 -38.43
N THR A 136 -5.75 -33.79 -38.85
CA THR A 136 -5.16 -34.85 -38.02
C THR A 136 -3.76 -35.23 -38.49
N GLY A 137 -3.06 -36.05 -37.70
CA GLY A 137 -1.68 -36.44 -37.98
C GLY A 137 -0.67 -35.39 -37.49
N ALA A 138 0.60 -35.56 -37.85
CA ALA A 138 1.66 -34.60 -37.58
C ALA A 138 1.92 -33.75 -38.83
N THR A 139 1.96 -32.43 -38.64
CA THR A 139 2.36 -31.48 -39.68
C THR A 139 3.53 -30.67 -39.17
N ARG A 140 4.69 -30.84 -39.78
CA ARG A 140 5.86 -30.03 -39.52
C ARG A 140 6.07 -29.03 -40.66
N LEU A 141 6.20 -27.76 -40.29
CA LEU A 141 6.58 -26.67 -41.17
C LEU A 141 8.00 -26.27 -40.78
N GLY A 142 8.92 -26.44 -41.72
CA GLY A 142 10.36 -26.26 -41.55
C GLY A 142 11.14 -27.57 -41.46
N ASP A 143 12.32 -27.57 -42.06
CA ASP A 143 13.35 -28.61 -41.90
C ASP A 143 14.43 -28.21 -40.87
N GLY A 144 14.39 -26.96 -40.40
CA GLY A 144 15.29 -26.39 -39.41
C GLY A 144 16.56 -25.76 -40.01
N ALA A 145 16.58 -25.50 -41.32
CA ALA A 145 17.71 -24.92 -42.03
C ALA A 145 17.29 -23.93 -43.13
N GLY A 146 17.93 -22.76 -43.13
CA GLY A 146 17.69 -21.77 -44.18
C GLY A 146 16.41 -20.98 -43.94
N ILE A 147 15.53 -20.90 -44.93
CA ILE A 147 14.22 -20.24 -44.81
C ILE A 147 13.17 -21.34 -44.83
N ASP A 148 12.51 -21.50 -43.69
CA ASP A 148 11.45 -22.48 -43.48
C ASP A 148 10.09 -21.82 -43.78
N LEU A 149 9.83 -20.66 -43.17
CA LEU A 149 8.66 -19.84 -43.44
C LEU A 149 9.05 -18.40 -43.77
N ASP A 150 8.53 -17.88 -44.89
CA ASP A 150 8.55 -16.45 -45.21
C ASP A 150 7.17 -16.07 -45.77
N LEU A 151 6.26 -15.76 -44.86
CA LEU A 151 4.83 -15.63 -45.14
C LEU A 151 4.42 -14.16 -45.17
N LYS A 152 3.98 -13.65 -46.32
CA LYS A 152 3.56 -12.26 -46.45
C LYS A 152 2.13 -12.11 -46.98
N THR A 153 1.27 -11.45 -46.21
CA THR A 153 0.03 -10.86 -46.74
C THR A 153 0.19 -9.35 -46.92
N ALA A 154 -0.06 -8.85 -48.12
CA ALA A 154 0.13 -7.44 -48.47
C ALA A 154 -1.10 -6.56 -48.21
N SER A 155 -2.27 -7.18 -48.04
CA SER A 155 -3.53 -6.54 -47.67
C SER A 155 -4.56 -7.60 -47.25
N GLY A 156 -5.74 -7.16 -46.81
CA GLY A 156 -6.88 -8.01 -46.47
C GLY A 156 -7.00 -8.29 -44.97
N SER A 157 -8.11 -8.90 -44.55
CA SER A 157 -8.43 -9.14 -43.14
C SER A 157 -8.12 -10.56 -42.65
N GLY A 158 -7.65 -11.44 -43.54
CA GLY A 158 -7.32 -12.82 -43.19
C GLY A 158 -5.92 -12.94 -42.58
N ALA A 159 -5.77 -13.85 -41.61
CA ALA A 159 -4.49 -14.06 -40.96
C ALA A 159 -3.44 -14.61 -41.92
N ALA A 160 -2.19 -14.16 -41.83
CA ALA A 160 -1.09 -14.69 -42.67
C ALA A 160 -0.85 -16.18 -42.38
N PHE A 161 -0.78 -16.55 -41.10
CA PHE A 161 -0.76 -17.93 -40.62
C PHE A 161 -2.04 -18.23 -39.83
N ARG A 162 -2.80 -19.24 -40.27
CA ARG A 162 -4.02 -19.66 -39.59
C ARG A 162 -4.05 -21.16 -39.35
N ALA A 163 -4.38 -21.56 -38.12
CA ALA A 163 -4.66 -22.96 -37.77
C ALA A 163 -5.94 -23.07 -36.93
N THR A 164 -6.90 -23.88 -37.38
CA THR A 164 -8.15 -24.12 -36.66
C THR A 164 -8.40 -25.61 -36.48
N ASN A 165 -8.58 -26.09 -35.24
CA ASN A 165 -8.78 -27.50 -34.92
C ASN A 165 -7.69 -28.41 -35.56
N VAL A 166 -6.42 -28.09 -35.29
CA VAL A 166 -5.27 -28.82 -35.83
C VAL A 166 -4.55 -29.56 -34.72
N THR A 167 -4.24 -30.83 -34.93
CA THR A 167 -3.41 -31.61 -34.00
C THR A 167 -2.02 -31.84 -34.58
N GLY A 168 -1.01 -32.01 -33.72
CA GLY A 168 0.35 -32.38 -34.15
C GLY A 168 1.09 -31.33 -35.01
N LEU A 169 0.70 -30.06 -34.91
CA LEU A 169 1.33 -28.96 -35.64
C LEU A 169 2.65 -28.53 -34.98
N THR A 170 3.70 -28.44 -35.78
CA THR A 170 5.00 -27.88 -35.37
C THR A 170 5.47 -26.87 -36.40
N VAL A 171 5.78 -25.65 -35.96
CA VAL A 171 6.75 -24.77 -36.60
C VAL A 171 8.00 -24.87 -35.75
N ASP A 172 9.08 -25.34 -36.35
CA ASP A 172 10.29 -25.59 -35.59
C ASP A 172 11.02 -24.27 -35.26
N GLY A 173 11.94 -24.30 -34.29
CA GLY A 173 12.62 -23.08 -33.83
C GLY A 173 14.01 -22.90 -34.45
N ALA A 174 14.37 -23.68 -35.47
CA ALA A 174 15.63 -23.60 -36.17
C ALA A 174 15.38 -23.12 -37.62
N GLY A 175 16.40 -22.53 -38.24
CA GLY A 175 16.24 -21.93 -39.57
C GLY A 175 15.62 -20.54 -39.51
N THR A 176 14.69 -20.20 -40.40
CA THR A 176 14.08 -18.86 -40.45
C THR A 176 12.58 -18.93 -40.68
N ASP A 177 11.81 -18.47 -39.69
CA ASP A 177 10.35 -18.55 -39.67
C ASP A 177 9.71 -17.16 -39.45
N ASN A 178 9.43 -16.48 -40.56
CA ASN A 178 8.89 -15.12 -40.55
C ASN A 178 7.44 -15.08 -41.05
N VAL A 179 6.61 -14.31 -40.35
CA VAL A 179 5.21 -14.06 -40.68
C VAL A 179 4.92 -12.57 -40.66
N PHE A 180 4.49 -12.03 -41.79
CA PHE A 180 4.06 -10.65 -41.94
C PHE A 180 2.63 -10.56 -42.45
N ALA A 181 1.81 -9.77 -41.78
CA ALA A 181 0.47 -9.43 -42.25
C ALA A 181 0.21 -7.93 -42.31
N GLN A 182 -0.42 -7.47 -43.39
CA GLN A 182 -0.98 -6.13 -43.51
C GLN A 182 -2.52 -6.20 -43.58
N GLY A 183 -3.20 -5.57 -42.63
CA GLY A 183 -4.67 -5.46 -42.57
C GLY A 183 -5.38 -6.53 -41.74
N GLY A 184 -4.74 -7.69 -41.54
CA GLY A 184 -5.26 -8.81 -40.74
C GLY A 184 -4.25 -9.28 -39.69
N PRO A 185 -4.62 -10.30 -38.89
CA PRO A 185 -3.70 -10.89 -37.91
C PRO A 185 -2.45 -11.48 -38.59
N ALA A 186 -1.32 -11.45 -37.92
CA ALA A 186 -0.17 -12.22 -38.38
C ALA A 186 -0.41 -13.72 -38.14
N VAL A 187 -0.87 -14.05 -36.94
CA VAL A 187 -1.14 -15.43 -36.50
C VAL A 187 -2.53 -15.50 -35.87
N ASP A 188 -3.34 -16.47 -36.31
CA ASP A 188 -4.66 -16.79 -35.74
C ASP A 188 -4.78 -18.30 -35.50
N ILE A 189 -4.74 -18.69 -34.23
CA ILE A 189 -4.82 -20.07 -33.77
C ILE A 189 -6.10 -20.28 -32.97
N VAL A 190 -6.87 -21.30 -33.35
CA VAL A 190 -8.12 -21.66 -32.66
C VAL A 190 -8.20 -23.19 -32.49
N GLY A 191 -8.09 -23.69 -31.26
CA GLY A 191 -8.25 -25.12 -30.95
C GLY A 191 -7.12 -26.02 -31.47
N ALA A 192 -5.87 -25.56 -31.39
CA ALA A 192 -4.69 -26.34 -31.79
C ALA A 192 -3.92 -26.91 -30.58
N ASP A 193 -4.56 -27.82 -29.83
CA ASP A 193 -3.99 -28.37 -28.59
C ASP A 193 -2.66 -29.09 -28.85
N GLY A 194 -1.65 -28.71 -28.07
CA GLY A 194 -0.31 -29.31 -28.11
C GLY A 194 0.56 -28.84 -29.28
N ALA A 195 0.13 -27.84 -30.05
CA ALA A 195 0.95 -27.27 -31.13
C ALA A 195 2.23 -26.62 -30.58
N SER A 196 3.35 -26.77 -31.28
CA SER A 196 4.61 -26.08 -30.97
C SER A 196 4.90 -25.06 -32.06
N LEU A 197 4.75 -23.78 -31.75
CA LEU A 197 4.82 -22.69 -32.74
C LEU A 197 5.99 -21.75 -32.40
N ALA A 198 7.18 -22.06 -32.90
CA ALA A 198 8.32 -21.16 -32.77
C ALA A 198 8.49 -20.38 -34.09
N PHE A 199 8.38 -19.06 -34.02
CA PHE A 199 8.66 -18.15 -35.13
C PHE A 199 9.82 -17.24 -34.74
N ASP A 200 10.60 -16.78 -35.71
CA ASP A 200 11.59 -15.73 -35.48
C ASP A 200 10.92 -14.36 -35.42
N ASP A 201 10.08 -14.04 -36.40
CA ASP A 201 9.40 -12.75 -36.52
C ASP A 201 7.92 -12.94 -36.82
N VAL A 202 7.06 -12.36 -35.98
CA VAL A 202 5.61 -12.26 -36.22
C VAL A 202 5.23 -10.79 -36.17
N THR A 203 4.92 -10.25 -37.35
CA THR A 203 4.59 -8.85 -37.55
C THR A 203 3.18 -8.69 -38.12
N ALA A 204 2.31 -7.99 -37.38
CA ALA A 204 0.98 -7.59 -37.84
C ALA A 204 0.94 -6.06 -37.98
N SER A 205 0.49 -5.55 -39.13
CA SER A 205 0.37 -4.11 -39.37
C SER A 205 -1.04 -3.72 -39.77
N GLY A 206 -1.66 -2.82 -38.99
CA GLY A 206 -3.00 -2.30 -39.25
C GLY A 206 -4.10 -3.37 -39.23
N SER A 207 -4.02 -4.35 -38.33
CA SER A 207 -5.02 -5.42 -38.24
C SER A 207 -6.41 -4.86 -37.92
N THR A 208 -7.43 -5.25 -38.68
CA THR A 208 -8.82 -4.89 -38.36
C THR A 208 -9.41 -5.69 -37.19
N GLY A 209 -8.70 -6.72 -36.74
CA GLY A 209 -9.01 -7.51 -35.54
C GLY A 209 -7.78 -7.56 -34.66
N ASP A 210 -7.42 -8.75 -34.19
CA ASP A 210 -6.26 -8.94 -33.34
C ASP A 210 -4.94 -8.92 -34.13
N GLY A 211 -3.83 -8.58 -33.49
CA GLY A 211 -2.50 -8.73 -34.09
C GLY A 211 -2.07 -10.19 -34.13
N ILE A 212 -2.14 -10.83 -32.95
CA ILE A 212 -1.90 -12.25 -32.73
C ILE A 212 -3.05 -12.78 -31.89
N ASN A 213 -3.71 -13.85 -32.34
CA ASN A 213 -4.74 -14.57 -31.58
C ASN A 213 -4.31 -16.01 -31.32
N LEU A 214 -4.29 -16.41 -30.03
CA LEU A 214 -3.96 -17.74 -29.56
C LEU A 214 -5.10 -18.27 -28.67
N ASP A 215 -6.10 -18.89 -29.28
CA ASP A 215 -7.25 -19.46 -28.60
C ASP A 215 -7.17 -21.00 -28.58
N GLY A 216 -7.13 -21.60 -27.38
CA GLY A 216 -7.19 -23.05 -27.24
C GLY A 216 -5.92 -23.80 -27.67
N LEU A 217 -4.74 -23.25 -27.39
CA LEU A 217 -3.45 -23.93 -27.64
C LEU A 217 -3.19 -25.11 -26.67
N GLY A 218 -3.99 -25.23 -25.61
CA GLY A 218 -3.90 -26.29 -24.61
C GLY A 218 -2.51 -26.38 -23.98
N THR A 219 -1.82 -27.52 -24.11
CA THR A 219 -0.44 -27.69 -23.62
C THR A 219 0.64 -27.15 -24.58
N GLY A 220 0.23 -26.65 -25.75
CA GLY A 220 1.11 -26.14 -26.79
C GLY A 220 1.83 -24.84 -26.43
N SER A 221 2.83 -24.48 -27.23
CA SER A 221 3.71 -23.34 -26.99
C SER A 221 3.78 -22.39 -28.17
N PHE A 222 4.08 -21.13 -27.89
CA PHE A 222 4.28 -20.08 -28.89
C PHE A 222 5.48 -19.21 -28.53
N SER A 223 6.34 -18.90 -29.49
CA SER A 223 7.39 -17.90 -29.34
C SER A 223 7.58 -17.07 -30.61
N ALA A 224 7.70 -15.75 -30.49
CA ALA A 224 8.03 -14.89 -31.62
C ALA A 224 8.67 -13.54 -31.20
N SER A 225 9.35 -12.88 -32.14
CA SER A 225 9.67 -11.45 -32.08
C SER A 225 8.88 -10.66 -33.15
N GLY A 226 9.38 -9.54 -33.66
CA GLY A 226 8.72 -8.71 -34.67
C GLY A 226 7.96 -7.50 -34.11
N GLY A 227 6.78 -7.18 -34.68
CA GLY A 227 5.94 -6.09 -34.18
C GLY A 227 4.45 -6.21 -34.48
N VAL A 228 3.62 -5.99 -33.48
CA VAL A 228 2.17 -5.80 -33.63
C VAL A 228 1.88 -4.30 -33.63
N LEU A 229 1.72 -3.74 -34.84
CA LEU A 229 1.74 -2.31 -35.13
C LEU A 229 0.40 -1.85 -35.74
N GLY A 230 -0.47 -1.28 -34.90
CA GLY A 230 -1.80 -0.84 -35.28
C GLY A 230 -2.75 -2.03 -35.41
N TYR A 231 -3.73 -2.09 -34.51
CA TYR A 231 -4.77 -3.12 -34.48
C TYR A 231 -6.05 -2.50 -33.94
N SER A 232 -7.21 -3.03 -34.32
CA SER A 232 -8.51 -2.57 -33.82
C SER A 232 -9.10 -3.50 -32.75
N GLY A 233 -8.73 -4.78 -32.76
CA GLY A 233 -9.05 -5.75 -31.70
C GLY A 233 -8.00 -5.69 -30.59
N ILE A 234 -7.38 -6.83 -30.30
CA ILE A 234 -6.37 -7.00 -29.27
C ILE A 234 -4.99 -7.11 -29.90
N GLY A 235 -3.96 -6.48 -29.32
CA GLY A 235 -2.59 -6.63 -29.84
C GLY A 235 -2.14 -8.09 -29.80
N VAL A 236 -2.08 -8.65 -28.59
CA VAL A 236 -1.78 -10.06 -28.32
C VAL A 236 -2.89 -10.66 -27.47
N ASP A 237 -3.68 -11.57 -28.04
CA ASP A 237 -4.77 -12.29 -27.38
C ASP A 237 -4.37 -13.75 -27.07
N VAL A 238 -4.52 -14.17 -25.82
CA VAL A 238 -4.20 -15.51 -25.34
C VAL A 238 -5.35 -16.06 -24.49
N ASN A 239 -6.05 -17.07 -25.02
CA ASN A 239 -7.22 -17.67 -24.38
C ASN A 239 -7.01 -19.15 -24.09
N GLY A 240 -7.12 -19.51 -22.81
CA GLY A 240 -7.03 -20.88 -22.33
C GLY A 240 -5.61 -21.47 -22.30
N GLY A 241 -5.54 -22.76 -21.95
CA GLY A 241 -4.31 -23.55 -22.01
C GLY A 241 -3.36 -23.40 -20.80
N SER A 242 -2.26 -24.14 -20.88
CA SER A 242 -1.24 -24.26 -19.83
C SER A 242 0.21 -24.28 -20.38
N GLY A 243 0.41 -24.25 -21.69
CA GLY A 243 1.75 -24.17 -22.28
C GLY A 243 2.34 -22.76 -22.29
N SER A 244 3.61 -22.63 -22.65
CA SER A 244 4.35 -21.36 -22.52
C SER A 244 4.23 -20.49 -23.78
N ILE A 245 4.02 -19.19 -23.56
CA ILE A 245 3.85 -18.17 -24.61
C ILE A 245 4.90 -17.07 -24.38
N SER A 246 5.68 -16.73 -25.40
CA SER A 246 6.66 -15.65 -25.35
C SER A 246 6.56 -14.75 -26.57
N TYR A 247 6.49 -13.45 -26.35
CA TYR A 247 6.54 -12.45 -27.42
C TYR A 247 7.54 -11.35 -27.06
N ALA A 248 8.56 -11.18 -27.89
CA ALA A 248 9.60 -10.16 -27.72
C ALA A 248 9.41 -8.94 -28.62
N GLY A 249 8.41 -8.97 -29.51
CA GLY A 249 8.12 -7.89 -30.43
C GLY A 249 7.46 -6.69 -29.76
N GLU A 250 7.56 -5.53 -30.42
CA GLU A 250 6.84 -4.31 -30.01
C GLU A 250 5.33 -4.49 -30.17
N VAL A 251 4.55 -4.00 -29.20
CA VAL A 251 3.10 -3.87 -29.33
C VAL A 251 2.73 -2.39 -29.25
N MET A 252 2.28 -1.83 -30.37
CA MET A 252 1.93 -0.43 -30.49
C MET A 252 0.60 -0.26 -31.23
N GLY A 253 -0.38 0.42 -30.64
CA GLY A 253 -1.70 0.55 -31.26
C GLY A 253 -2.71 1.30 -30.40
N HIS A 254 -3.96 1.34 -30.89
CA HIS A 254 -5.14 2.00 -30.28
C HIS A 254 -6.39 1.09 -30.42
N GLY A 255 -6.21 -0.18 -30.08
CA GLY A 255 -7.25 -1.21 -30.18
C GLY A 255 -8.12 -1.30 -28.93
N ALA A 256 -8.90 -2.38 -28.83
CA ALA A 256 -9.67 -2.67 -27.63
C ALA A 256 -8.78 -2.91 -26.40
N MET A 257 -7.69 -3.67 -26.56
CA MET A 257 -6.68 -3.99 -25.53
C MET A 257 -5.31 -4.17 -26.19
N VAL A 258 -4.22 -3.90 -25.46
CA VAL A 258 -2.86 -4.22 -25.91
C VAL A 258 -2.57 -5.71 -25.73
N VAL A 259 -2.87 -6.24 -24.54
CA VAL A 259 -2.66 -7.64 -24.19
C VAL A 259 -3.88 -8.16 -23.46
N GLU A 260 -4.40 -9.29 -23.89
CA GLU A 260 -5.42 -10.05 -23.18
C GLU A 260 -4.93 -11.46 -22.87
N VAL A 261 -5.13 -11.89 -21.62
CA VAL A 261 -4.81 -13.24 -21.16
C VAL A 261 -5.98 -13.77 -20.35
N THR A 262 -6.72 -14.75 -20.88
CA THR A 262 -7.89 -15.30 -20.20
C THR A 262 -7.89 -16.81 -20.06
N ALA A 263 -8.65 -17.30 -19.06
CA ALA A 263 -9.01 -18.70 -18.87
C ALA A 263 -7.83 -19.70 -18.81
N ARG A 264 -6.62 -19.23 -18.49
CA ARG A 264 -5.43 -20.08 -18.39
C ARG A 264 -5.47 -20.93 -17.13
N THR A 265 -4.92 -22.13 -17.24
CA THR A 265 -4.80 -23.09 -16.12
C THR A 265 -3.35 -23.32 -15.70
N GLY A 266 -2.38 -22.73 -16.41
CA GLY A 266 -0.96 -22.86 -16.13
C GLY A 266 -0.07 -22.15 -17.15
N GLY A 267 1.23 -22.44 -17.10
CA GLY A 267 2.23 -21.90 -18.03
C GLY A 267 2.53 -20.42 -17.81
N ALA A 268 3.57 -19.94 -18.51
CA ALA A 268 3.95 -18.53 -18.49
C ALA A 268 3.53 -17.85 -19.81
N VAL A 269 2.95 -16.66 -19.71
CA VAL A 269 2.78 -15.70 -20.80
C VAL A 269 3.77 -14.57 -20.56
N THR A 270 4.73 -14.36 -21.46
CA THR A 270 5.77 -13.33 -21.31
C THR A 270 5.77 -12.40 -22.52
N VAL A 271 5.46 -11.12 -22.30
CA VAL A 271 5.66 -10.07 -23.29
C VAL A 271 6.85 -9.22 -22.84
N SER A 272 7.93 -9.26 -23.63
CA SER A 272 9.23 -8.65 -23.28
C SER A 272 9.64 -7.52 -24.21
N GLY A 273 8.91 -7.32 -25.31
CA GLY A 273 9.05 -6.14 -26.16
C GLY A 273 8.40 -4.90 -25.55
N PRO A 274 8.72 -3.71 -26.10
CA PRO A 274 8.14 -2.46 -25.65
C PRO A 274 6.63 -2.42 -25.93
N ILE A 275 5.89 -1.75 -25.06
CA ILE A 275 4.46 -1.53 -25.17
C ILE A 275 4.19 -0.03 -25.25
N HIS A 276 3.53 0.38 -26.34
CA HIS A 276 3.16 1.75 -26.63
C HIS A 276 1.67 1.83 -26.97
N ASP A 277 0.84 1.85 -25.94
CA ASP A 277 -0.57 2.21 -26.08
C ASP A 277 -0.67 3.72 -26.33
N ILE A 278 -1.33 4.12 -27.41
CA ILE A 278 -1.47 5.54 -27.77
C ILE A 278 -2.86 6.05 -27.35
N TYR A 279 -2.96 7.34 -27.00
CA TYR A 279 -4.17 7.93 -26.42
C TYR A 279 -5.45 7.60 -27.19
N ASP A 280 -6.35 6.85 -26.56
CA ASP A 280 -7.66 6.51 -27.09
C ASP A 280 -8.70 6.28 -25.97
N THR A 281 -9.89 5.76 -26.30
CA THR A 281 -10.91 5.40 -25.31
C THR A 281 -10.76 3.97 -24.76
N GLY A 282 -9.99 3.12 -25.46
CA GLY A 282 -9.76 1.70 -25.21
C GLY A 282 -8.38 1.46 -24.59
N GLY A 283 -7.68 0.42 -25.04
CA GLY A 283 -6.31 0.12 -24.64
C GLY A 283 -6.15 -0.72 -23.37
N GLY A 284 -4.93 -0.76 -22.85
CA GLY A 284 -4.58 -1.43 -21.59
C GLY A 284 -4.32 -2.94 -21.66
N VAL A 285 -4.31 -3.57 -20.49
CA VAL A 285 -4.02 -5.00 -20.28
C VAL A 285 -5.14 -5.66 -19.50
N SER A 286 -5.62 -6.79 -19.99
CA SER A 286 -6.63 -7.63 -19.32
C SER A 286 -6.04 -9.00 -18.98
N VAL A 287 -6.08 -9.37 -17.71
CA VAL A 287 -5.71 -10.69 -17.21
C VAL A 287 -6.86 -11.20 -16.36
N SER A 288 -7.68 -12.11 -16.91
CA SER A 288 -8.94 -12.51 -16.25
C SER A 288 -9.28 -14.00 -16.30
N GLY A 289 -9.91 -14.51 -15.24
CA GLY A 289 -10.37 -15.91 -15.20
C GLY A 289 -9.25 -16.96 -15.19
N ASN A 290 -8.01 -16.59 -14.86
CA ASN A 290 -6.86 -17.48 -14.89
C ASN A 290 -6.70 -18.22 -13.56
N THR A 291 -6.72 -19.55 -13.57
CA THR A 291 -6.66 -20.40 -12.35
C THR A 291 -5.25 -20.92 -12.04
N GLY A 292 -4.26 -20.60 -12.87
CA GLY A 292 -2.87 -21.00 -12.68
C GLY A 292 -1.92 -20.31 -13.64
N GLY A 293 -0.62 -20.39 -13.38
CA GLY A 293 0.43 -19.83 -14.25
C GLY A 293 0.78 -18.37 -13.95
N SER A 294 1.41 -17.70 -14.90
CA SER A 294 1.82 -16.31 -14.75
C SER A 294 1.78 -15.50 -16.05
N THR A 295 1.54 -14.20 -15.94
CA THR A 295 1.69 -13.21 -17.01
C THR A 295 2.78 -12.22 -16.61
N THR A 296 3.72 -11.96 -17.51
CA THR A 296 4.86 -11.05 -17.25
C THR A 296 5.03 -10.03 -18.37
N LEU A 297 4.97 -8.75 -18.02
CA LEU A 297 5.39 -7.63 -18.87
C LEU A 297 6.70 -7.07 -18.32
N SER A 298 7.81 -7.22 -19.05
CA SER A 298 9.17 -7.04 -18.49
C SER A 298 9.99 -5.90 -19.09
N ASN A 299 9.57 -5.34 -20.22
CA ASN A 299 10.28 -4.24 -20.86
C ASN A 299 10.17 -2.95 -20.02
N PRO A 300 11.21 -2.11 -19.88
CA PRO A 300 11.08 -0.83 -19.19
C PRO A 300 10.18 0.19 -19.92
N ALA A 301 9.92 0.05 -21.21
CA ALA A 301 8.98 0.88 -21.95
C ALA A 301 7.59 0.22 -21.94
N LYS A 302 6.77 0.56 -20.95
CA LYS A 302 5.36 0.12 -20.83
C LYS A 302 4.47 1.34 -20.64
N ARG A 303 3.85 1.82 -21.71
CA ARG A 303 2.90 2.94 -21.66
C ARG A 303 1.48 2.47 -21.90
N PHE A 304 0.55 2.89 -21.05
CA PHE A 304 -0.89 2.69 -21.18
C PHE A 304 -1.63 4.02 -21.04
N ASN A 305 -2.14 4.54 -22.17
CA ASN A 305 -2.81 5.84 -22.22
C ASN A 305 -4.29 5.64 -22.56
N THR A 306 -5.10 5.35 -21.55
CA THR A 306 -6.50 4.96 -21.73
C THR A 306 -7.48 6.09 -21.40
N GLY A 307 -8.67 6.04 -21.99
CA GLY A 307 -9.74 7.01 -21.69
C GLY A 307 -10.58 6.57 -20.50
N THR A 308 -11.70 5.91 -20.80
CA THR A 308 -12.68 5.40 -19.83
C THR A 308 -12.37 3.97 -19.37
N SER A 309 -11.58 3.23 -20.14
CA SER A 309 -11.16 1.87 -19.81
C SER A 309 -10.07 1.87 -18.75
N ASP A 310 -10.04 0.84 -17.90
CA ASP A 310 -8.95 0.64 -16.96
C ASP A 310 -7.65 0.28 -17.72
N ALA A 311 -6.51 0.81 -17.29
CA ALA A 311 -5.24 0.58 -17.98
C ALA A 311 -4.65 -0.82 -17.71
N VAL A 312 -4.75 -1.32 -16.47
CA VAL A 312 -4.38 -2.70 -16.13
C VAL A 312 -5.49 -3.31 -15.28
N LEU A 313 -6.09 -4.38 -15.79
CA LEU A 313 -7.15 -5.13 -15.14
C LEU A 313 -6.71 -6.59 -14.87
N PHE A 314 -6.57 -6.94 -13.60
CA PHE A 314 -6.27 -8.29 -13.13
C PHE A 314 -7.41 -8.77 -12.24
N THR A 315 -8.29 -9.64 -12.77
CA THR A 315 -9.54 -9.99 -12.07
C THR A 315 -9.87 -11.47 -12.10
N ASN A 316 -10.52 -11.96 -11.05
CA ASN A 316 -11.03 -13.34 -10.96
C ASN A 316 -9.98 -14.40 -11.35
N SER A 317 -8.73 -14.16 -10.96
CA SER A 317 -7.58 -14.97 -11.39
C SER A 317 -6.81 -15.55 -10.20
N ASP A 318 -7.55 -16.06 -9.22
CA ASP A 318 -7.01 -16.71 -8.03
C ASP A 318 -6.19 -17.95 -8.42
N GLY A 319 -4.91 -17.97 -8.06
CA GLY A 319 -3.91 -18.94 -8.52
C GLY A 319 -2.97 -18.47 -9.65
N HIS A 320 -3.24 -17.31 -10.27
CA HIS A 320 -2.35 -16.72 -11.29
C HIS A 320 -1.46 -15.61 -10.71
N THR A 321 -0.29 -15.37 -11.32
CA THR A 321 0.59 -14.23 -10.97
C THR A 321 0.72 -13.24 -12.12
N LEU A 322 0.46 -11.95 -11.85
CA LEU A 322 0.79 -10.86 -12.78
C LEU A 322 2.05 -10.12 -12.30
N ASN A 323 3.08 -10.11 -13.15
CA ASN A 323 4.33 -9.39 -12.92
C ASN A 323 4.51 -8.26 -13.94
N LEU A 324 4.51 -7.01 -13.46
CA LEU A 324 4.97 -5.85 -14.22
C LEU A 324 6.38 -5.51 -13.73
N SER A 325 7.40 -5.91 -14.49
CA SER A 325 8.80 -5.81 -14.08
C SER A 325 9.61 -4.89 -14.98
N GLY A 326 10.86 -4.60 -14.59
CA GLY A 326 11.78 -3.75 -15.36
C GLY A 326 11.62 -2.24 -15.14
N GLY A 327 10.63 -1.78 -14.35
CA GLY A 327 10.36 -0.35 -14.13
C GLY A 327 9.68 0.33 -15.32
N GLY A 328 9.57 1.67 -15.29
CA GLY A 328 9.07 2.51 -16.38
C GLY A 328 7.63 2.25 -16.83
N LEU A 329 6.79 1.66 -15.96
CA LEU A 329 5.35 1.62 -16.17
C LEU A 329 4.79 3.05 -16.17
N ASP A 330 4.20 3.48 -17.27
CA ASP A 330 3.68 4.83 -17.50
C ASP A 330 2.19 4.73 -17.79
N ILE A 331 1.34 5.03 -16.81
CA ILE A 331 -0.12 4.93 -16.95
C ILE A 331 -0.75 6.32 -16.86
N ASP A 332 -1.45 6.70 -17.92
CA ASP A 332 -2.31 7.89 -17.98
C ASP A 332 -3.76 7.46 -18.24
N THR A 333 -4.70 7.80 -17.36
CA THR A 333 -6.13 7.56 -17.59
C THR A 333 -7.00 8.81 -17.42
N THR A 334 -8.11 8.89 -18.17
CA THR A 334 -9.08 9.99 -18.00
C THR A 334 -10.07 9.70 -16.87
N SER A 335 -10.85 8.62 -16.98
CA SER A 335 -11.83 8.21 -15.97
C SER A 335 -11.80 6.72 -15.66
N GLY A 336 -11.11 5.93 -16.48
CA GLY A 336 -10.73 4.57 -16.13
C GLY A 336 -9.75 4.55 -14.96
N ARG A 337 -9.60 3.40 -14.31
CA ARG A 337 -8.65 3.21 -13.20
C ARG A 337 -7.27 2.88 -13.75
N GLY A 338 -6.23 3.18 -12.97
CA GLY A 338 -4.85 2.89 -13.36
C GLY A 338 -4.56 1.39 -13.31
N VAL A 339 -4.32 0.87 -12.10
CA VAL A 339 -4.12 -0.57 -11.86
C VAL A 339 -5.24 -1.10 -10.98
N VAL A 340 -5.86 -2.19 -11.42
CA VAL A 340 -6.92 -2.90 -10.72
C VAL A 340 -6.53 -4.36 -10.58
N ALA A 341 -6.38 -4.82 -9.35
CA ALA A 341 -6.23 -6.22 -9.00
C ALA A 341 -7.34 -6.61 -8.02
N ASP A 342 -8.27 -7.47 -8.44
CA ASP A 342 -9.46 -7.81 -7.66
C ASP A 342 -9.74 -9.32 -7.71
N ALA A 343 -9.95 -9.95 -6.57
CA ALA A 343 -10.22 -11.39 -6.42
C ALA A 343 -9.28 -12.26 -7.28
N SER A 344 -7.97 -12.01 -7.17
CA SER A 344 -6.94 -12.62 -8.01
C SER A 344 -5.80 -13.20 -7.17
N GLY A 345 -4.85 -13.90 -7.80
CA GLY A 345 -3.73 -14.53 -7.11
C GLY A 345 -2.71 -13.52 -6.60
N THR A 346 -1.61 -13.32 -7.34
CA THR A 346 -0.51 -12.45 -6.88
C THR A 346 -0.21 -11.34 -7.87
N LEU A 347 -0.10 -10.09 -7.38
CA LEU A 347 0.39 -8.94 -8.14
C LEU A 347 1.78 -8.53 -7.67
N ALA A 348 2.69 -8.26 -8.61
CA ALA A 348 3.97 -7.61 -8.33
C ALA A 348 4.28 -6.54 -9.39
N ILE A 349 4.68 -5.35 -8.93
CA ILE A 349 5.09 -4.22 -9.79
C ILE A 349 6.45 -3.74 -9.30
N THR A 350 7.48 -3.92 -10.12
CA THR A 350 8.88 -3.78 -9.68
C THR A 350 9.70 -2.94 -10.64
N GLY A 351 10.81 -2.40 -10.13
CA GLY A 351 11.67 -1.46 -10.84
C GLY A 351 11.32 0.00 -10.55
N ALA A 352 12.20 0.92 -10.99
CA ALA A 352 12.05 2.35 -10.77
C ALA A 352 11.20 3.02 -11.87
N GLY A 353 10.71 4.23 -11.60
CA GLY A 353 10.03 5.04 -12.62
C GLY A 353 8.62 4.57 -13.00
N ASN A 354 7.98 3.75 -12.17
CA ASN A 354 6.57 3.39 -12.37
C ASN A 354 5.68 4.56 -11.90
N THR A 355 4.78 5.03 -12.74
CA THR A 355 3.90 6.18 -12.49
C THR A 355 2.45 5.89 -12.87
N LEU A 356 1.53 6.36 -12.04
CA LEU A 356 0.09 6.33 -12.29
C LEU A 356 -0.45 7.76 -12.25
N ASP A 357 -1.09 8.20 -13.33
CA ASP A 357 -1.85 9.45 -13.41
C ASP A 357 -3.26 9.16 -13.86
N THR A 358 -4.22 9.31 -12.96
CA THR A 358 -5.63 9.16 -13.30
C THR A 358 -6.38 10.46 -13.09
N GLY A 359 -7.43 10.69 -13.90
CA GLY A 359 -8.44 11.68 -13.58
C GLY A 359 -9.37 11.15 -12.48
N THR A 360 -10.63 10.88 -12.83
CA THR A 360 -11.66 10.51 -11.84
C THR A 360 -11.66 9.03 -11.44
N GLY A 361 -10.88 8.19 -12.13
CA GLY A 361 -10.69 6.80 -11.74
C GLY A 361 -9.69 6.69 -10.59
N ARG A 362 -9.79 5.63 -9.76
CA ARG A 362 -8.73 5.36 -8.77
C ARG A 362 -7.41 5.05 -9.48
N ALA A 363 -6.31 5.53 -8.94
CA ALA A 363 -5.00 5.21 -9.49
C ALA A 363 -4.62 3.76 -9.19
N LEU A 364 -4.71 3.34 -7.93
CA LEU A 364 -4.37 1.98 -7.51
C LEU A 364 -5.50 1.33 -6.71
N HIS A 365 -5.96 0.17 -7.16
CA HIS A 365 -6.93 -0.66 -6.47
C HIS A 365 -6.43 -2.10 -6.39
N VAL A 366 -6.09 -2.55 -5.19
CA VAL A 366 -5.74 -3.95 -4.91
C VAL A 366 -6.69 -4.45 -3.82
N ALA A 367 -7.58 -5.36 -4.17
CA ALA A 367 -8.57 -5.92 -3.27
C ALA A 367 -8.59 -7.45 -3.37
N THR A 368 -8.58 -8.14 -2.23
CA THR A 368 -8.65 -9.62 -2.17
C THR A 368 -7.65 -10.29 -3.13
N THR A 369 -6.45 -9.72 -3.24
CA THR A 369 -5.36 -10.15 -4.12
C THR A 369 -4.04 -9.96 -3.38
N ASP A 370 -3.17 -10.98 -3.37
CA ASP A 370 -1.91 -10.92 -2.65
C ASP A 370 -0.91 -9.97 -3.34
N ILE A 371 -0.29 -9.08 -2.56
CA ILE A 371 0.92 -8.39 -3.00
C ILE A 371 2.10 -9.35 -2.81
N GLY A 372 2.79 -9.65 -3.92
CA GLY A 372 3.95 -10.54 -3.92
C GLY A 372 5.08 -10.01 -3.04
N ALA A 373 5.99 -10.88 -2.59
CA ALA A 373 7.08 -10.52 -1.68
C ALA A 373 8.01 -9.40 -2.17
N ALA A 374 8.08 -9.17 -3.49
CA ALA A 374 8.83 -8.06 -4.08
C ALA A 374 8.12 -6.70 -3.93
N GLY A 375 6.85 -6.69 -3.52
CA GLY A 375 6.03 -5.50 -3.32
C GLY A 375 5.51 -4.87 -4.60
N LEU A 376 4.87 -3.71 -4.41
CA LEU A 376 4.50 -2.77 -5.46
C LEU A 376 5.38 -1.52 -5.30
N THR A 377 6.22 -1.22 -6.27
CA THR A 377 7.08 -0.02 -6.26
C THR A 377 6.60 0.98 -7.29
N PHE A 378 6.23 2.17 -6.82
CA PHE A 378 5.91 3.32 -7.66
C PHE A 378 6.83 4.48 -7.33
N GLN A 379 7.20 5.25 -8.35
CA GLN A 379 7.74 6.59 -8.14
C GLN A 379 6.62 7.53 -7.73
N ARG A 380 5.48 7.46 -8.43
CA ARG A 380 4.41 8.43 -8.30
C ARG A 380 3.03 7.81 -8.48
N ILE A 381 2.08 8.20 -7.64
CA ILE A 381 0.66 7.84 -7.77
C ILE A 381 -0.20 9.11 -7.64
N SER A 382 -0.92 9.48 -8.68
CA SER A 382 -1.76 10.68 -8.73
C SER A 382 -3.20 10.35 -9.16
N SER A 383 -4.18 11.04 -8.58
CA SER A 383 -5.61 10.94 -8.96
C SER A 383 -6.37 12.22 -8.63
N ASN A 384 -7.45 12.54 -9.37
CA ASN A 384 -8.27 13.72 -9.14
C ASN A 384 -9.79 13.41 -9.18
N GLY A 385 -10.45 13.47 -8.03
CA GLY A 385 -11.91 13.28 -7.94
C GLY A 385 -12.37 11.83 -7.81
N ALA A 386 -11.44 10.89 -7.60
CA ALA A 386 -11.75 9.49 -7.35
C ALA A 386 -12.36 9.27 -5.96
N ALA A 387 -13.00 8.12 -5.71
CA ALA A 387 -13.49 7.79 -4.37
C ALA A 387 -12.33 7.65 -3.35
N ASN A 388 -11.23 7.01 -3.77
CA ASN A 388 -9.93 7.04 -3.11
C ASN A 388 -8.85 7.07 -4.21
N GLY A 389 -7.69 7.67 -3.99
CA GLY A 389 -6.56 7.55 -4.93
C GLY A 389 -5.89 6.17 -4.86
N ILE A 390 -5.72 5.66 -3.64
CA ILE A 390 -5.15 4.35 -3.35
C ILE A 390 -6.11 3.55 -2.48
N ARG A 391 -6.41 2.31 -2.87
CA ARG A 391 -7.12 1.33 -2.05
C ARG A 391 -6.35 0.02 -2.01
N LEU A 392 -5.94 -0.39 -0.80
CA LEU A 392 -5.37 -1.70 -0.49
C LEU A 392 -6.30 -2.39 0.51
N ASP A 393 -6.88 -3.53 0.12
CA ASP A 393 -7.93 -4.21 0.89
C ASP A 393 -7.69 -5.73 0.87
N ASN A 394 -7.30 -6.31 2.00
CA ASN A 394 -6.98 -7.73 2.13
C ASN A 394 -5.91 -8.16 1.12
N THR A 395 -4.67 -7.65 1.28
CA THR A 395 -3.59 -7.79 0.29
C THR A 395 -2.56 -8.88 0.62
N GLY A 396 -2.92 -9.81 1.51
CA GLY A 396 -2.00 -10.81 2.04
C GLY A 396 -0.92 -10.22 2.96
N ALA A 397 0.04 -11.06 3.37
CA ALA A 397 1.05 -10.73 4.38
C ALA A 397 2.50 -10.64 3.85
N SER A 398 2.71 -10.89 2.55
CA SER A 398 4.06 -11.10 1.99
C SER A 398 4.76 -9.80 1.59
N GLY A 399 4.06 -8.87 0.95
CA GLY A 399 4.61 -7.60 0.47
C GLY A 399 3.67 -6.43 0.76
N GLY A 400 4.07 -5.24 0.34
CA GLY A 400 3.31 -4.01 0.51
C GLY A 400 3.52 -3.02 -0.62
N LEU A 401 2.95 -1.82 -0.47
CA LEU A 401 3.13 -0.71 -1.40
C LEU A 401 4.26 0.20 -0.94
N THR A 402 5.16 0.56 -1.86
CA THR A 402 6.18 1.60 -1.67
C THR A 402 6.02 2.66 -2.76
N VAL A 403 5.66 3.88 -2.34
CA VAL A 403 5.74 5.10 -3.14
C VAL A 403 7.03 5.81 -2.78
N THR A 404 7.93 5.93 -3.76
CA THR A 404 9.32 6.35 -3.52
C THR A 404 9.57 7.85 -3.69
N GLY A 405 8.72 8.55 -4.42
CA GLY A 405 8.99 9.93 -4.82
C GLY A 405 10.35 10.10 -5.50
N VAL A 406 10.85 11.32 -5.47
CA VAL A 406 12.20 11.73 -5.88
C VAL A 406 12.77 12.54 -4.73
N ASN A 407 13.78 11.96 -4.07
CA ASN A 407 14.42 12.57 -2.90
C ASN A 407 14.79 14.04 -3.15
N GLY A 408 14.32 14.92 -2.26
CA GLY A 408 14.57 16.36 -2.29
C GLY A 408 13.74 17.12 -3.32
N THR A 409 12.70 16.49 -3.87
CA THR A 409 11.72 17.12 -4.75
C THR A 409 10.34 17.00 -4.11
N ASP A 410 9.86 18.11 -3.55
CA ASP A 410 8.56 18.20 -2.90
C ASP A 410 7.45 17.59 -3.78
N HIS A 411 6.61 16.74 -3.17
CA HIS A 411 5.37 16.20 -3.75
C HIS A 411 5.58 15.27 -4.96
N SER A 412 6.80 14.80 -5.17
CA SER A 412 7.16 13.92 -6.29
C SER A 412 6.63 12.48 -6.17
N GLY A 413 6.15 12.08 -4.98
CA GLY A 413 5.42 10.84 -4.72
C GLY A 413 3.99 10.82 -5.30
N GLY A 414 3.48 11.98 -5.71
CA GLY A 414 2.24 12.13 -6.46
C GLY A 414 1.19 12.96 -5.74
N HIS A 415 0.10 13.22 -6.46
CA HIS A 415 -0.96 14.10 -5.99
C HIS A 415 -2.31 13.41 -5.99
N ILE A 416 -2.85 13.15 -4.80
CA ILE A 416 -4.20 12.65 -4.60
C ILE A 416 -5.07 13.82 -4.15
N GLN A 417 -6.02 14.24 -4.99
CA GLN A 417 -6.82 15.43 -4.71
C GLN A 417 -8.32 15.18 -4.86
N SER A 418 -9.10 15.93 -4.06
CA SER A 418 -10.56 15.98 -4.14
C SER A 418 -11.22 14.60 -4.05
N SER A 419 -10.68 13.71 -3.22
CA SER A 419 -11.25 12.38 -3.05
C SER A 419 -12.64 12.48 -2.43
N THR A 420 -13.62 11.73 -2.94
CA THR A 420 -15.00 11.76 -2.41
C THR A 420 -15.19 10.90 -1.15
N GLY A 421 -14.13 10.24 -0.69
CA GLY A 421 -14.02 9.56 0.59
C GLY A 421 -12.59 9.72 1.11
N ASP A 422 -12.00 8.68 1.72
CA ASP A 422 -10.60 8.72 2.16
C ASP A 422 -9.64 8.89 0.96
N ALA A 423 -8.55 9.64 1.06
CA ALA A 423 -7.59 9.71 -0.05
C ALA A 423 -6.80 8.40 -0.23
N VAL A 424 -6.35 7.80 0.88
CA VAL A 424 -5.69 6.49 0.93
C VAL A 424 -6.47 5.59 1.90
N GLN A 425 -6.92 4.43 1.40
CA GLN A 425 -7.65 3.44 2.20
C GLN A 425 -6.85 2.14 2.31
N LEU A 426 -6.58 1.74 3.56
CA LEU A 426 -5.81 0.57 3.93
C LEU A 426 -6.64 -0.34 4.83
N THR A 427 -6.96 -1.55 4.36
CA THR A 427 -7.71 -2.56 5.12
C THR A 427 -6.96 -3.88 5.05
N ASP A 428 -6.60 -4.46 6.20
CA ASP A 428 -5.89 -5.75 6.30
C ASP A 428 -4.73 -5.89 5.29
N THR A 429 -3.81 -4.92 5.36
CA THR A 429 -2.65 -4.81 4.47
C THR A 429 -1.35 -4.65 5.28
N HIS A 430 -0.21 -4.91 4.64
CA HIS A 430 1.11 -4.91 5.26
C HIS A 430 2.07 -3.95 4.56
N HIS A 431 2.99 -3.37 5.32
CA HIS A 431 4.15 -2.62 4.82
C HIS A 431 3.80 -1.50 3.83
N PHE A 432 2.82 -0.65 4.17
CA PHE A 432 2.57 0.57 3.40
C PHE A 432 3.67 1.59 3.68
N LYS A 433 4.31 2.08 2.62
CA LYS A 433 5.32 3.13 2.65
C LYS A 433 5.04 4.17 1.58
N ALA A 434 4.98 5.43 1.96
CA ALA A 434 4.91 6.54 1.01
C ALA A 434 5.82 7.69 1.43
N ASP A 435 6.54 8.23 0.45
CA ASP A 435 7.39 9.41 0.55
C ASP A 435 6.89 10.48 -0.42
N GLU A 436 6.99 11.75 -0.03
CA GLU A 436 6.71 12.90 -0.91
C GLU A 436 5.29 12.89 -1.52
N LEU A 437 4.28 12.40 -0.80
CA LEU A 437 2.89 12.40 -1.28
C LEU A 437 2.21 13.73 -0.95
N LEU A 438 1.44 14.27 -1.89
CA LEU A 438 0.54 15.41 -1.67
C LEU A 438 -0.91 14.97 -1.69
N ILE A 439 -1.59 15.07 -0.54
CA ILE A 439 -3.02 14.83 -0.38
C ILE A 439 -3.72 16.16 -0.11
N THR A 440 -4.72 16.52 -0.91
CA THR A 440 -5.52 17.75 -0.69
C THR A 440 -7.01 17.49 -0.80
N ASP A 441 -7.77 18.13 0.09
CA ASP A 441 -9.24 18.16 0.10
C ASP A 441 -9.92 16.78 0.00
N PRO A 442 -9.48 15.71 0.71
CA PRO A 442 -10.31 14.51 0.80
C PRO A 442 -11.55 14.83 1.65
N MET A 443 -12.71 14.37 1.18
CA MET A 443 -13.97 14.55 1.91
C MET A 443 -13.93 13.91 3.30
N ASP A 444 -13.27 12.75 3.41
CA ASP A 444 -13.07 12.01 4.65
C ASP A 444 -11.57 12.07 5.06
N ALA A 445 -10.96 10.97 5.51
CA ALA A 445 -9.58 10.97 6.00
C ALA A 445 -8.53 11.22 4.89
N GLY A 446 -7.36 11.75 5.25
CA GLY A 446 -6.19 11.73 4.37
C GLY A 446 -5.72 10.29 4.14
N VAL A 447 -5.48 9.58 5.23
CA VAL A 447 -5.16 8.16 5.24
C VAL A 447 -6.05 7.46 6.26
N ARG A 448 -6.80 6.43 5.85
CA ARG A 448 -7.55 5.57 6.77
C ARG A 448 -6.98 4.16 6.78
N GLY A 449 -6.71 3.64 7.98
CA GLY A 449 -6.15 2.31 8.19
C GLY A 449 -6.94 1.45 9.18
N ILE A 450 -7.23 0.22 8.79
CA ILE A 450 -7.86 -0.83 9.61
C ILE A 450 -7.08 -2.12 9.40
N GLY A 451 -6.64 -2.79 10.46
CA GLY A 451 -5.92 -4.06 10.33
C GLY A 451 -4.49 -3.97 9.77
N VAL A 452 -3.89 -2.78 9.69
CA VAL A 452 -2.59 -2.54 9.05
C VAL A 452 -1.44 -3.08 9.89
N HIS A 453 -0.42 -3.68 9.26
CA HIS A 453 0.83 -4.07 9.93
C HIS A 453 2.05 -3.47 9.24
N GLY A 454 2.73 -2.53 9.92
CA GLY A 454 3.81 -1.75 9.36
C GLY A 454 3.30 -0.60 8.50
N PHE A 455 3.56 0.63 8.93
CA PHE A 455 3.15 1.85 8.23
C PHE A 455 4.27 2.89 8.25
N GLU A 456 4.54 3.52 7.10
CA GLU A 456 5.51 4.60 6.96
C GLU A 456 4.96 5.70 6.04
N LEU A 457 4.89 6.92 6.55
CA LEU A 457 4.62 8.14 5.77
C LEU A 457 5.69 9.18 6.08
N THR A 458 6.45 9.57 5.06
CA THR A 458 7.57 10.50 5.17
C THR A 458 7.45 11.66 4.20
N ASP A 459 7.94 12.84 4.59
CA ASP A 459 8.06 14.03 3.73
C ASP A 459 6.79 14.40 2.97
N SER A 460 5.63 14.02 3.49
CA SER A 460 4.36 14.14 2.78
C SER A 460 3.56 15.32 3.31
N THR A 461 2.63 15.81 2.49
CA THR A 461 1.72 16.89 2.85
C THR A 461 0.29 16.38 2.76
N ILE A 462 -0.47 16.54 3.85
CA ILE A 462 -1.91 16.32 3.88
C ILE A 462 -2.57 17.65 4.28
N THR A 463 -3.40 18.19 3.39
CA THR A 463 -4.19 19.39 3.68
C THR A 463 -5.67 19.11 3.55
N ASP A 464 -6.44 19.77 4.42
CA ASP A 464 -7.90 19.83 4.30
C ASP A 464 -8.65 18.51 4.45
N ALA A 465 -8.03 17.50 5.07
CA ALA A 465 -8.73 16.24 5.37
C ALA A 465 -9.96 16.42 6.26
N GLY A 466 -10.98 15.59 6.03
CA GLY A 466 -12.31 15.72 6.62
C GLY A 466 -13.02 16.98 6.11
N ASP A 467 -12.89 17.31 4.82
CA ASP A 467 -13.49 18.51 4.24
C ASP A 467 -15.03 18.49 4.32
N SER A 468 -15.62 17.29 4.37
CA SER A 468 -17.05 17.13 4.56
C SER A 468 -17.53 17.64 5.93
N ALA A 469 -16.62 17.69 6.92
CA ALA A 469 -16.86 18.11 8.30
C ALA A 469 -18.02 17.36 8.99
N ASN A 470 -18.31 16.13 8.58
CA ASN A 470 -19.44 15.36 9.07
C ASN A 470 -19.10 14.49 10.28
N ASP A 471 -17.87 13.98 10.36
CA ASP A 471 -17.40 13.18 11.49
C ASP A 471 -16.11 13.76 12.09
N ALA A 472 -16.12 13.99 13.40
CA ALA A 472 -14.95 14.49 14.11
C ALA A 472 -13.77 13.50 14.08
N ASN A 473 -14.01 12.24 13.72
CA ASN A 473 -12.97 11.23 13.59
C ASN A 473 -12.20 11.31 12.27
N GLU A 474 -12.69 12.04 11.25
CA GLU A 474 -12.02 12.21 9.95
C GLU A 474 -10.74 13.07 10.10
N SER A 475 -9.61 12.42 10.32
CA SER A 475 -8.32 13.01 10.65
C SER A 475 -7.42 13.08 9.41
N ALA A 476 -6.23 13.68 9.54
CA ALA A 476 -5.26 13.59 8.44
C ALA A 476 -4.73 12.16 8.29
N ILE A 477 -4.49 11.46 9.40
CA ILE A 477 -4.11 10.04 9.48
C ILE A 477 -4.98 9.36 10.54
N ASP A 478 -5.74 8.34 10.12
CA ASP A 478 -6.84 7.73 10.88
C ASP A 478 -6.60 6.23 11.04
N PHE A 479 -6.20 5.82 12.23
CA PHE A 479 -6.23 4.44 12.70
C PHE A 479 -7.20 4.34 13.87
N ASN A 480 -8.44 4.78 13.68
CA ASN A 480 -9.42 5.02 14.73
C ASN A 480 -10.76 4.29 14.52
N HIS A 481 -10.78 3.25 13.70
CA HIS A 481 -11.98 2.44 13.52
C HIS A 481 -12.36 1.73 14.83
N HIS A 482 -13.62 1.89 15.23
CA HIS A 482 -14.17 1.34 16.47
C HIS A 482 -15.54 0.68 16.20
N ALA A 483 -15.52 -0.53 15.65
CA ALA A 483 -16.69 -1.39 15.45
C ALA A 483 -16.90 -2.41 16.59
N GLY A 484 -15.90 -2.66 17.44
CA GLY A 484 -16.00 -3.62 18.53
C GLY A 484 -14.88 -3.54 19.58
N ALA A 485 -14.97 -4.37 20.63
CA ALA A 485 -14.03 -4.33 21.76
C ALA A 485 -12.66 -5.00 21.46
N THR A 486 -12.37 -5.33 20.21
CA THR A 486 -11.16 -6.08 19.82
C THR A 486 -10.49 -5.52 18.58
N ASP A 487 -10.81 -4.28 18.20
CA ASP A 487 -10.31 -3.72 16.96
C ASP A 487 -8.78 -3.52 17.04
N ARG A 488 -8.16 -3.74 15.89
CA ARG A 488 -6.71 -3.72 15.69
C ARG A 488 -6.45 -2.90 14.44
N ASN A 489 -6.28 -1.60 14.61
CA ASN A 489 -6.15 -0.70 13.46
C ASN A 489 -4.74 -0.67 12.89
N VAL A 490 -3.71 -0.67 13.74
CA VAL A 490 -2.31 -0.68 13.30
C VAL A 490 -1.38 -1.42 14.27
N THR A 491 -0.48 -2.24 13.75
CA THR A 491 0.53 -2.97 14.53
C THR A 491 1.91 -2.94 13.90
N GLY A 492 2.91 -3.40 14.64
CA GLY A 492 4.32 -3.37 14.22
C GLY A 492 4.91 -1.97 14.34
N THR A 493 5.82 -1.63 13.43
CA THR A 493 6.46 -0.31 13.38
C THR A 493 5.57 0.71 12.64
N VAL A 494 5.35 1.87 13.25
CA VAL A 494 4.58 2.98 12.68
C VAL A 494 5.47 4.22 12.62
N THR A 495 5.69 4.76 11.42
CA THR A 495 6.51 5.95 11.18
C THR A 495 5.71 7.04 10.49
N ILE A 496 5.65 8.20 11.13
CA ILE A 496 5.07 9.44 10.63
C ILE A 496 6.13 10.52 10.85
N ASP A 497 6.92 10.80 9.83
CA ASP A 497 8.15 11.59 9.95
C ASP A 497 8.26 12.72 8.92
N ARG A 498 8.54 13.94 9.37
CA ARG A 498 8.73 15.13 8.52
C ARG A 498 7.53 15.49 7.62
N ASN A 499 6.32 15.16 8.05
CA ASN A 499 5.11 15.49 7.31
C ASN A 499 4.55 16.88 7.66
N THR A 500 3.79 17.47 6.74
CA THR A 500 2.95 18.65 6.99
C THR A 500 1.48 18.24 6.98
N LEU A 501 0.83 18.30 8.14
CA LEU A 501 -0.57 17.93 8.35
C LEU A 501 -1.37 19.18 8.72
N SER A 502 -2.10 19.75 7.76
CA SER A 502 -2.70 21.07 7.94
C SER A 502 -4.20 21.11 7.63
N ASN A 503 -4.90 21.97 8.35
CA ASN A 503 -6.33 22.24 8.20
C ASN A 503 -7.22 20.98 8.18
N HIS A 504 -6.85 19.90 8.86
CA HIS A 504 -7.73 18.71 8.99
C HIS A 504 -8.94 19.01 9.90
N TYR A 505 -10.02 18.22 9.79
CA TYR A 505 -11.21 18.37 10.66
C TYR A 505 -11.09 17.59 11.97
N GLY A 506 -10.62 16.34 11.93
CA GLY A 506 -10.40 15.53 13.11
C GLY A 506 -9.09 15.85 13.82
N ALA A 507 -8.27 14.82 14.03
CA ALA A 507 -6.91 14.93 14.55
C ALA A 507 -5.87 15.10 13.42
N GLY A 508 -4.63 15.40 13.79
CA GLY A 508 -3.52 15.28 12.84
C GLY A 508 -3.14 13.82 12.66
N VAL A 509 -2.86 13.16 13.79
CA VAL A 509 -2.64 11.71 13.88
C VAL A 509 -3.62 11.16 14.90
N ASP A 510 -4.49 10.25 14.48
CA ASP A 510 -5.42 9.54 15.37
C ASP A 510 -5.13 8.05 15.36
N ILE A 511 -4.62 7.53 16.46
CA ILE A 511 -4.40 6.10 16.67
C ILE A 511 -5.29 5.65 17.83
N GLN A 512 -6.25 4.78 17.57
CA GLN A 512 -7.11 4.15 18.58
C GLN A 512 -7.17 2.65 18.33
N GLN A 513 -6.98 1.81 19.34
CA GLN A 513 -7.09 0.35 19.18
C GLN A 513 -7.23 -0.39 20.51
N GLU A 514 -7.90 -1.53 20.47
CA GLU A 514 -8.29 -2.36 21.61
C GLU A 514 -7.50 -3.68 21.69
N ASN A 515 -6.71 -3.95 20.65
CA ASN A 515 -5.92 -5.16 20.50
C ASN A 515 -4.66 -4.93 19.65
N GLY A 516 -3.67 -5.82 19.77
CA GLY A 516 -2.42 -5.77 19.03
C GLY A 516 -1.32 -4.96 19.72
N THR A 517 -0.16 -4.87 19.07
CA THR A 517 1.01 -4.16 19.61
C THR A 517 1.61 -3.28 18.53
N ILE A 518 1.75 -1.99 18.84
CA ILE A 518 2.70 -1.12 18.15
C ILE A 518 4.05 -1.36 18.81
N SER A 519 4.97 -1.95 18.06
CA SER A 519 6.31 -2.25 18.61
C SER A 519 7.11 -0.97 18.78
N ASP A 520 7.02 -0.09 17.78
CA ASP A 520 7.73 1.19 17.70
C ASP A 520 6.82 2.23 17.06
N LEU A 521 6.57 3.33 17.77
CA LEU A 521 5.82 4.47 17.25
C LEU A 521 6.74 5.68 17.06
N PHE A 522 7.03 6.06 15.82
CA PHE A 522 7.81 7.24 15.50
C PHE A 522 6.90 8.33 14.93
N VAL A 523 6.62 9.38 15.70
CA VAL A 523 5.92 10.58 15.23
C VAL A 523 6.86 11.76 15.37
N ARG A 524 7.63 12.06 14.31
CA ARG A 524 8.82 12.90 14.40
C ARG A 524 8.82 14.06 13.42
N ASP A 525 9.29 15.21 13.88
CA ASP A 525 9.59 16.39 13.05
C ASP A 525 8.44 16.84 12.14
N ASN A 526 7.19 16.52 12.50
CA ASN A 526 6.01 16.90 11.72
C ASN A 526 5.57 18.32 12.05
N VAL A 527 4.94 18.98 11.08
CA VAL A 527 4.22 20.24 11.27
C VAL A 527 2.72 19.95 11.27
N LEU A 528 2.06 20.15 12.41
CA LEU A 528 0.63 19.93 12.56
C LEU A 528 -0.06 21.26 12.85
N SER A 529 -1.06 21.62 12.02
CA SER A 529 -1.79 22.87 12.19
C SER A 529 -3.28 22.70 11.96
N GLY A 530 -4.10 23.21 12.88
CA GLY A 530 -5.56 23.07 12.78
C GLY A 530 -6.32 24.20 13.46
N THR A 531 -7.06 25.01 12.71
CA THR A 531 -7.94 26.04 13.28
C THR A 531 -9.40 25.60 13.39
N ARG A 532 -9.77 24.53 12.68
CA ARG A 532 -11.11 23.94 12.65
C ARG A 532 -11.17 22.54 13.28
N THR A 533 -10.06 22.06 13.84
CA THR A 533 -9.94 20.68 14.31
C THR A 533 -10.79 20.40 15.54
N GLN A 534 -11.27 19.16 15.58
CA GLN A 534 -12.21 18.66 16.58
C GLN A 534 -11.53 17.81 17.65
N ASN A 535 -10.36 17.25 17.35
CA ASN A 535 -9.58 16.36 18.21
C ASN A 535 -8.15 16.88 18.44
N ASP A 536 -7.32 16.04 19.05
CA ASP A 536 -5.92 16.34 19.39
C ASP A 536 -5.04 16.45 18.13
N ALA A 537 -3.88 17.10 18.23
CA ALA A 537 -2.95 17.10 17.09
C ALA A 537 -2.33 15.71 16.90
N ILE A 538 -1.90 15.08 18.00
CA ILE A 538 -1.43 13.70 18.03
C ILE A 538 -2.17 12.98 19.16
N GLN A 539 -2.95 11.97 18.78
CA GLN A 539 -3.72 11.12 19.68
C GLN A 539 -3.24 9.67 19.56
N VAL A 540 -2.90 9.05 20.68
CA VAL A 540 -2.54 7.63 20.76
C VAL A 540 -3.30 7.03 21.93
N PHE A 541 -4.38 6.32 21.62
CA PHE A 541 -5.22 5.65 22.60
C PHE A 541 -5.22 4.14 22.39
N THR A 542 -4.91 3.43 23.46
CA THR A 542 -4.78 1.97 23.43
C THR A 542 -5.57 1.36 24.57
N TYR A 543 -6.69 0.75 24.22
CA TYR A 543 -7.68 0.23 25.16
C TYR A 543 -7.64 -1.29 25.21
N GLY A 544 -8.57 -1.88 25.96
CA GLY A 544 -8.73 -3.33 26.01
C GLY A 544 -10.15 -3.77 26.33
N SER A 545 -10.37 -5.06 26.17
CA SER A 545 -11.59 -5.78 26.56
C SER A 545 -11.32 -6.75 27.70
N THR A 546 -12.31 -7.56 28.05
CA THR A 546 -12.12 -8.66 29.00
C THR A 546 -11.12 -9.71 28.53
N GLY A 547 -10.84 -9.81 27.22
CA GLY A 547 -9.95 -10.83 26.63
C GLY A 547 -8.69 -10.30 25.93
N THR A 548 -8.65 -9.02 25.55
CA THR A 548 -7.55 -8.41 24.78
C THR A 548 -7.15 -7.06 25.36
N VAL A 549 -5.96 -6.57 25.00
CA VAL A 549 -5.51 -5.20 25.28
C VAL A 549 -4.49 -4.80 24.21
N ALA A 550 -4.57 -3.55 23.76
CA ALA A 550 -3.54 -2.95 22.91
C ALA A 550 -2.31 -2.55 23.73
N SER A 551 -1.14 -2.43 23.09
CA SER A 551 0.09 -1.97 23.74
C SER A 551 0.96 -1.16 22.81
N VAL A 552 1.75 -0.25 23.38
CA VAL A 552 2.78 0.53 22.68
C VAL A 552 4.08 0.29 23.45
N THR A 553 4.97 -0.55 22.90
CA THR A 553 6.15 -0.99 23.67
C THR A 553 7.32 -0.02 23.61
N ASP A 554 7.43 0.75 22.52
CA ASP A 554 8.39 1.84 22.36
C ASP A 554 7.77 2.97 21.52
N ALA A 555 8.13 4.22 21.81
CA ALA A 555 7.68 5.37 21.03
C ALA A 555 8.62 6.57 21.15
N ALA A 556 8.82 7.28 20.04
CA ALA A 556 9.45 8.59 19.99
C ALA A 556 8.51 9.59 19.27
N ILE A 557 7.83 10.40 20.07
CA ILE A 557 7.01 11.53 19.63
C ILE A 557 7.84 12.80 19.79
N THR A 558 8.67 13.12 18.79
CA THR A 558 9.76 14.10 18.96
C THR A 558 9.81 15.19 17.91
N GLY A 559 10.20 16.41 18.31
CA GLY A 559 10.51 17.48 17.36
C GLY A 559 9.30 18.06 16.60
N ASN A 560 8.08 17.63 16.91
CA ASN A 560 6.88 18.10 16.22
C ASN A 560 6.59 19.58 16.54
N THR A 561 6.09 20.31 15.54
CA THR A 561 5.60 21.68 15.69
C THR A 561 4.09 21.69 15.53
N ILE A 562 3.38 22.00 16.61
CA ILE A 562 1.92 21.96 16.70
C ILE A 562 1.37 23.38 16.84
N THR A 563 0.35 23.71 16.06
CA THR A 563 -0.34 25.01 16.12
C THR A 563 -1.86 24.84 16.04
N GLY A 564 -2.60 25.51 16.93
CA GLY A 564 -4.06 25.47 16.96
C GLY A 564 -4.64 24.35 17.83
N HIS A 565 -5.53 23.54 17.26
CA HIS A 565 -6.34 22.48 17.89
C HIS A 565 -7.32 22.92 18.99
N PRO A 566 -8.32 23.76 18.65
CA PRO A 566 -9.16 24.45 19.62
C PRO A 566 -10.09 23.57 20.45
N ARG A 567 -10.30 22.31 20.08
CA ARG A 567 -11.12 21.33 20.82
C ARG A 567 -10.32 20.18 21.43
N GLY A 568 -9.06 20.01 21.03
CA GLY A 568 -8.19 18.93 21.49
C GLY A 568 -6.94 19.41 22.24
N SER A 569 -6.06 18.45 22.46
CA SER A 569 -4.74 18.54 23.05
C SER A 569 -3.66 18.67 21.97
N GLY A 570 -2.45 19.08 22.37
CA GLY A 570 -1.30 19.00 21.46
C GLY A 570 -0.92 17.54 21.24
N ILE A 571 -0.53 16.85 22.32
CA ILE A 571 -0.17 15.44 22.31
C ILE A 571 -0.91 14.74 23.44
N PHE A 572 -1.61 13.65 23.16
CA PHE A 572 -2.21 12.81 24.17
C PHE A 572 -1.88 11.33 23.90
N VAL A 573 -1.13 10.73 24.82
CA VAL A 573 -0.87 9.29 24.86
C VAL A 573 -1.61 8.68 26.04
N GLY A 574 -2.69 7.97 25.77
CA GLY A 574 -3.51 7.28 26.76
C GLY A 574 -3.53 5.77 26.54
N GLY A 575 -3.73 5.01 27.61
CA GLY A 575 -4.07 3.62 27.45
C GLY A 575 -4.57 2.91 28.69
N GLY A 576 -4.60 1.59 28.61
CA GLY A 576 -4.88 0.68 29.71
C GLY A 576 -6.14 -0.15 29.47
N ASN A 577 -6.47 -0.99 30.44
CA ASN A 577 -7.62 -1.88 30.34
C ASN A 577 -8.57 -1.71 31.52
N SER A 578 -9.70 -1.05 31.26
CA SER A 578 -10.72 -0.76 32.25
C SER A 578 -11.92 -1.73 32.21
N ALA A 579 -11.77 -2.91 31.58
CA ALA A 579 -12.88 -3.84 31.35
C ALA A 579 -13.27 -4.64 32.61
N SER A 580 -12.31 -5.27 33.30
CA SER A 580 -12.55 -6.03 34.54
C SER A 580 -11.25 -6.25 35.34
N PRO A 581 -11.32 -6.66 36.63
CA PRO A 581 -10.13 -6.94 37.43
C PRO A 581 -9.29 -8.13 36.93
N THR A 582 -9.83 -8.91 35.99
CA THR A 582 -9.16 -10.07 35.39
C THR A 582 -8.70 -9.84 33.96
N ALA A 583 -9.05 -8.70 33.36
CA ALA A 583 -8.69 -8.34 32.00
C ALA A 583 -7.16 -8.20 31.82
N PRO A 584 -6.58 -8.49 30.65
CA PRO A 584 -5.13 -8.36 30.46
C PRO A 584 -4.65 -6.92 30.64
N ALA A 585 -3.46 -6.74 31.22
CA ALA A 585 -2.85 -5.42 31.41
C ALA A 585 -2.02 -5.01 30.19
N GLY A 586 -2.19 -3.77 29.73
CA GLY A 586 -1.40 -3.22 28.63
C GLY A 586 -0.02 -2.76 29.06
N THR A 587 0.91 -2.67 28.10
CA THR A 587 2.27 -2.13 28.29
C THR A 587 2.45 -0.85 27.46
N TYR A 588 2.89 0.23 28.10
CA TYR A 588 3.08 1.56 27.51
C TYR A 588 4.48 2.08 27.79
N GLY A 589 5.44 1.63 26.97
CA GLY A 589 6.86 1.78 27.23
C GLY A 589 7.35 0.90 28.39
N THR A 590 8.67 0.79 28.51
CA THR A 590 9.35 0.20 29.67
C THR A 590 10.37 1.17 30.24
N PRO A 591 10.86 1.00 31.48
CA PRO A 591 11.94 1.85 31.98
C PRO A 591 13.23 1.83 31.15
N ALA A 592 13.44 0.79 30.32
CA ALA A 592 14.54 0.72 29.37
C ALA A 592 14.23 1.49 28.07
N ASP A 593 13.00 1.33 27.57
CA ASP A 593 12.50 1.91 26.33
C ASP A 593 11.19 2.67 26.61
N PRO A 594 11.26 3.87 27.22
CA PRO A 594 10.07 4.62 27.60
C PRO A 594 9.41 5.26 26.39
N ILE A 595 8.11 5.55 26.48
CA ILE A 595 7.44 6.45 25.54
C ILE A 595 8.06 7.85 25.69
N GLU A 596 8.89 8.23 24.72
CA GLU A 596 9.58 9.51 24.68
C GLU A 596 8.70 10.57 23.99
N ILE A 597 8.43 11.65 24.70
CA ILE A 597 7.77 12.85 24.18
C ILE A 597 8.75 14.00 24.37
N SER A 598 9.52 14.34 23.34
CA SER A 598 10.62 15.28 23.49
C SER A 598 10.83 16.30 22.38
N GLY A 599 11.35 17.48 22.72
CA GLY A 599 11.67 18.51 21.73
C GLY A 599 10.47 19.10 20.97
N ASN A 600 9.23 18.80 21.38
CA ASN A 600 8.04 19.29 20.70
C ASN A 600 7.80 20.77 21.02
N ARG A 601 7.18 21.47 20.07
CA ARG A 601 6.82 22.90 20.16
C ARG A 601 5.31 23.04 19.98
N ILE A 602 4.65 23.77 20.89
CA ILE A 602 3.20 24.00 20.86
C ILE A 602 2.93 25.49 20.88
N ASN A 603 2.27 25.98 19.83
CA ASN A 603 2.08 27.40 19.53
C ASN A 603 3.38 28.22 19.75
N PRO A 604 4.49 27.82 19.09
CA PRO A 604 5.82 28.37 19.38
C PRO A 604 5.93 29.87 19.10
N ASN A 605 5.13 30.42 18.18
CA ASN A 605 5.17 31.82 17.80
C ASN A 605 4.08 32.67 18.47
N GLY A 606 3.32 32.08 19.41
CA GLY A 606 2.24 32.78 20.11
C GLY A 606 0.95 32.88 19.28
N GLU A 607 0.70 31.88 18.45
CA GLU A 607 -0.48 31.71 17.60
C GLU A 607 -1.77 31.92 18.40
N THR A 608 -2.75 32.64 17.84
CA THR A 608 -3.92 33.10 18.60
C THR A 608 -4.93 31.99 18.93
N THR A 609 -4.96 30.93 18.12
CA THR A 609 -5.82 29.77 18.35
C THR A 609 -5.21 28.92 19.46
N ARG A 610 -5.90 28.87 20.60
CA ARG A 610 -5.46 28.08 21.76
C ARG A 610 -5.84 26.62 21.60
N LEU A 611 -5.04 25.73 22.19
CA LEU A 611 -5.45 24.35 22.41
C LEU A 611 -6.68 24.27 23.32
N GLY A 612 -7.58 23.35 23.01
CA GLY A 612 -8.82 23.11 23.73
C GLY A 612 -8.61 22.47 25.11
N GLN A 613 -7.65 21.55 25.18
CA GLN A 613 -7.40 20.70 26.35
C GLN A 613 -5.93 20.80 26.79
N PHE A 614 -5.18 19.68 26.77
CA PHE A 614 -3.82 19.60 27.30
C PHE A 614 -2.77 20.11 26.30
N GLY A 615 -1.63 20.60 26.78
CA GLY A 615 -0.46 20.72 25.92
C GLY A 615 0.06 19.33 25.56
N ILE A 616 0.48 18.61 26.59
CA ILE A 616 0.90 17.21 26.53
C ILE A 616 0.19 16.46 27.66
N ALA A 617 -0.37 15.29 27.36
CA ALA A 617 -0.91 14.37 28.36
C ALA A 617 -0.37 12.96 28.12
N ALA A 618 0.05 12.29 29.19
CA ALA A 618 0.46 10.89 29.13
C ALA A 618 0.00 10.13 30.38
N GLY A 619 -0.67 9.00 30.19
CA GLY A 619 -1.13 8.16 31.29
C GLY A 619 -1.78 6.87 30.86
N ALA A 620 -2.05 6.01 31.84
CA ALA A 620 -2.81 4.80 31.62
C ALA A 620 -3.70 4.47 32.81
N ASP A 621 -4.89 3.95 32.53
CA ASP A 621 -5.95 3.69 33.50
C ASP A 621 -6.42 2.23 33.48
N GLY A 622 -7.08 1.78 34.56
CA GLY A 622 -7.55 0.41 34.70
C GLY A 622 -6.38 -0.52 35.03
N ARG A 623 -5.96 -1.36 34.08
CA ARG A 623 -4.82 -2.29 34.24
C ARG A 623 -3.72 -1.96 33.24
N ALA A 624 -2.57 -1.50 33.74
CA ALA A 624 -1.46 -1.07 32.90
C ALA A 624 -0.09 -1.11 33.59
N THR A 625 0.96 -1.23 32.79
CA THR A 625 2.33 -0.87 33.17
C THR A 625 2.90 0.08 32.13
N GLY A 626 3.80 0.99 32.54
CA GLY A 626 4.36 1.92 31.57
C GLY A 626 5.48 2.80 32.09
N ALA A 627 6.19 3.41 31.15
CA ALA A 627 7.20 4.41 31.41
C ALA A 627 7.13 5.52 30.37
N TYR A 628 7.06 6.76 30.83
CA TYR A 628 6.96 7.96 29.99
C TYR A 628 8.10 8.93 30.28
N ARG A 629 8.67 9.49 29.22
CA ARG A 629 9.75 10.47 29.27
C ARG A 629 9.34 11.73 28.52
N ILE A 630 8.80 12.70 29.24
CA ILE A 630 8.35 14.00 28.73
C ILE A 630 9.45 15.03 28.97
N VAL A 631 10.31 15.27 27.98
CA VAL A 631 11.54 16.06 28.20
C VAL A 631 11.83 17.08 27.12
N ASN A 632 12.47 18.19 27.49
CA ASN A 632 12.93 19.19 26.52
C ASN A 632 11.83 19.76 25.62
N ASN A 633 10.55 19.73 26.02
CA ASN A 633 9.46 20.30 25.24
C ASN A 633 9.40 21.81 25.44
N GLY A 634 9.36 22.55 24.33
CA GLY A 634 9.53 23.99 24.31
C GLY A 634 10.95 24.46 24.64
N THR A 635 11.20 25.74 24.40
CA THR A 635 12.44 26.45 24.74
C THR A 635 12.13 27.80 25.35
N SER A 636 13.13 28.51 25.88
CA SER A 636 12.94 29.88 26.38
C SER A 636 12.37 30.85 25.34
N SER A 637 12.78 30.71 24.08
CA SER A 637 12.27 31.52 22.95
C SER A 637 10.92 31.04 22.43
N GLN A 638 10.70 29.72 22.42
CA GLN A 638 9.50 29.06 21.91
C GLN A 638 8.96 28.04 22.93
N PRO A 639 8.35 28.49 24.04
CA PRO A 639 7.73 27.63 25.05
C PRO A 639 6.52 26.90 24.50
N LEU A 640 5.99 25.97 25.28
CA LEU A 640 4.60 25.54 25.13
C LEU A 640 3.67 26.67 25.59
N ARG A 641 2.80 27.16 24.71
CA ARG A 641 1.95 28.34 24.96
C ARG A 641 0.51 28.13 24.49
N ASN A 642 -0.37 29.01 24.95
CA ASN A 642 -1.75 29.14 24.49
C ASN A 642 -2.55 27.83 24.66
N ILE A 643 -2.51 27.29 25.87
CA ILE A 643 -3.17 26.02 26.25
C ILE A 643 -4.31 26.35 27.19
N ARG A 644 -5.53 25.85 26.97
CA ARG A 644 -6.66 26.11 27.90
C ARG A 644 -6.63 25.21 29.13
N GLY A 645 -6.37 23.91 28.95
CA GLY A 645 -6.25 22.93 30.03
C GLY A 645 -4.85 22.89 30.62
N GLN A 646 -4.42 21.74 31.16
CA GLN A 646 -3.10 21.61 31.77
C GLN A 646 -1.98 21.66 30.72
N GLY A 647 -0.82 22.19 31.11
CA GLY A 647 0.34 22.25 30.22
C GLY A 647 0.90 20.84 29.94
N ILE A 648 1.28 20.14 31.00
CA ILE A 648 1.69 18.74 31.00
C ILE A 648 0.86 18.00 32.05
N GLY A 649 0.02 17.07 31.61
CA GLY A 649 -0.71 16.13 32.46
C GLY A 649 0.00 14.78 32.53
N PHE A 650 0.10 14.20 33.73
CA PHE A 650 0.61 12.85 33.94
C PHE A 650 -0.19 12.11 35.03
N GLY A 651 -0.14 10.79 35.06
CA GLY A 651 -0.79 10.02 36.11
C GLY A 651 -1.37 8.71 35.63
N GLY A 652 -2.28 8.15 36.40
CA GLY A 652 -3.00 6.94 36.04
C GLY A 652 -3.90 6.49 37.17
N ALA A 653 -4.97 5.80 36.81
CA ALA A 653 -5.97 5.33 37.75
C ALA A 653 -6.13 3.81 37.74
N GLY A 654 -6.46 3.22 38.90
CA GLY A 654 -6.74 1.78 39.00
C GLY A 654 -5.57 0.94 39.51
N ASP A 655 -5.24 -0.14 38.81
CA ASP A 655 -4.12 -1.04 39.12
C ASP A 655 -3.00 -0.82 38.10
N VAL A 656 -2.13 0.15 38.40
CA VAL A 656 -1.11 0.63 37.47
C VAL A 656 0.27 0.71 38.12
N ASP A 657 1.32 0.44 37.34
CA ASP A 657 2.73 0.69 37.71
C ASP A 657 3.37 1.57 36.64
N LEU A 658 3.46 2.88 36.93
CA LEU A 658 3.86 3.90 35.96
C LEU A 658 5.10 4.67 36.42
N THR A 659 6.03 4.86 35.49
CA THR A 659 7.23 5.68 35.71
C THR A 659 7.21 6.93 34.83
N TYR A 660 7.50 8.10 35.41
CA TYR A 660 7.52 9.38 34.73
C TYR A 660 8.86 10.09 34.90
N VAL A 661 9.41 10.56 33.78
CA VAL A 661 10.47 11.56 33.74
C VAL A 661 9.94 12.80 33.06
N ILE A 662 9.74 13.87 33.81
CA ILE A 662 9.27 15.17 33.34
C ILE A 662 10.40 16.16 33.58
N ASP A 663 11.25 16.36 32.57
CA ASP A 663 12.53 17.06 32.75
C ASP A 663 12.77 18.16 31.70
N ASN A 664 13.24 19.32 32.15
CA ASN A 664 13.67 20.42 31.27
C ASN A 664 12.60 20.89 30.26
N ASN A 665 11.32 20.88 30.64
CA ASN A 665 10.26 21.45 29.80
C ASN A 665 10.08 22.94 30.06
N HIS A 666 9.76 23.71 29.02
CA HIS A 666 9.59 25.17 29.11
C HIS A 666 8.17 25.59 28.68
N LEU A 667 7.38 26.09 29.64
CA LEU A 667 5.98 26.43 29.48
C LEU A 667 5.73 27.92 29.79
N VAL A 668 4.94 28.57 28.94
CA VAL A 668 4.34 29.88 29.18
C VAL A 668 2.87 29.77 28.75
N GLN A 669 2.08 29.12 29.59
CA GLN A 669 0.83 28.45 29.21
C GLN A 669 -0.25 29.41 28.69
N ASN A 670 -0.30 30.63 29.23
CA ASN A 670 -1.24 31.68 28.84
C ASN A 670 -2.73 31.24 28.85
N ASN A 671 -3.14 30.54 29.90
CA ASN A 671 -4.44 29.83 29.97
C ASN A 671 -5.63 30.65 30.52
N HIS A 672 -5.40 31.76 31.23
CA HIS A 672 -6.37 32.50 32.07
C HIS A 672 -7.69 33.04 31.45
N ASP A 673 -8.07 32.77 30.20
CA ASP A 673 -9.36 33.30 29.68
C ASP A 673 -10.53 32.29 29.83
N VAL A 674 -10.34 31.22 30.61
CA VAL A 674 -11.34 30.14 30.79
C VAL A 674 -11.85 29.97 32.23
N GLY A 675 -11.34 30.73 33.21
CA GLY A 675 -11.83 30.70 34.60
C GLY A 675 -11.79 29.32 35.28
N SER A 676 -10.90 28.42 34.83
CA SER A 676 -10.92 27.00 35.18
C SER A 676 -9.84 26.57 36.17
N GLY A 677 -8.92 27.45 36.58
CA GLY A 677 -7.88 27.10 37.55
C GLY A 677 -6.94 26.01 37.04
N SER A 678 -6.66 25.98 35.72
CA SER A 678 -5.85 24.92 35.12
C SER A 678 -4.37 25.04 35.52
N ASP A 679 -3.83 23.92 36.00
CA ASP A 679 -2.44 23.77 36.43
C ASP A 679 -1.46 23.71 35.25
N SER A 680 -0.17 23.96 35.49
CA SER A 680 0.82 23.82 34.42
C SER A 680 1.36 22.41 34.26
N ILE A 681 2.03 21.87 35.28
CA ILE A 681 2.47 20.47 35.29
C ILE A 681 1.70 19.78 36.40
N ALA A 682 0.87 18.81 36.06
CA ALA A 682 -0.06 18.22 37.03
C ALA A 682 -0.13 16.70 36.98
N GLY A 683 -0.09 16.10 38.17
CA GLY A 683 -0.26 14.67 38.39
C GLY A 683 -1.54 14.35 39.16
N GLY A 684 -2.28 13.33 38.76
CA GLY A 684 -3.52 12.92 39.45
C GLY A 684 -3.75 11.41 39.50
N PRO A 685 -3.01 10.64 40.32
CA PRO A 685 -3.35 9.24 40.59
C PRO A 685 -4.66 9.10 41.37
N ASP A 686 -5.49 8.14 40.97
CA ASP A 686 -6.79 7.87 41.60
C ASP A 686 -7.17 6.37 41.47
N SER A 687 -8.19 5.93 42.19
CA SER A 687 -8.90 4.69 41.88
C SER A 687 -9.62 4.75 40.53
N GLN A 688 -9.82 3.59 39.89
CA GLN A 688 -10.60 3.48 38.65
C GLN A 688 -11.80 2.58 38.88
N ILE A 689 -12.99 3.07 38.52
CA ILE A 689 -14.19 2.23 38.39
C ILE A 689 -14.17 1.60 37.00
N LEU A 690 -14.29 0.27 36.94
CA LEU A 690 -14.25 -0.50 35.71
C LEU A 690 -15.63 -0.62 35.07
N ALA A 691 -15.67 -1.07 33.81
CA ALA A 691 -16.91 -1.30 33.08
C ALA A 691 -17.84 -2.33 33.76
N ASP A 692 -17.29 -3.27 34.53
CA ASP A 692 -18.08 -4.25 35.31
C ASP A 692 -18.56 -3.74 36.69
N GLY A 693 -18.29 -2.47 37.01
CA GLY A 693 -18.67 -1.82 38.26
C GLY A 693 -17.75 -2.09 39.45
N SER A 694 -16.71 -2.92 39.28
CA SER A 694 -15.67 -3.08 40.30
C SER A 694 -14.73 -1.86 40.34
N THR A 695 -13.92 -1.75 41.40
CA THR A 695 -12.98 -0.64 41.58
C THR A 695 -11.57 -1.18 41.76
N LEU A 696 -10.63 -0.69 40.95
CA LEU A 696 -9.20 -0.91 41.10
C LEU A 696 -8.56 0.27 41.83
N ARG A 697 -7.55 -0.01 42.67
CA ARG A 697 -7.02 0.98 43.64
C ARG A 697 -5.52 0.84 43.87
N ASN A 698 -4.83 -0.09 43.21
CA ASN A 698 -3.40 -0.29 43.41
C ASN A 698 -2.57 0.57 42.44
N VAL A 699 -2.49 1.87 42.74
CA VAL A 699 -1.71 2.83 41.93
C VAL A 699 -0.29 2.96 42.45
N ASN A 700 0.70 2.59 41.64
CA ASN A 700 2.12 2.78 41.93
C ASN A 700 2.73 3.73 40.90
N ILE A 701 3.18 4.91 41.34
CA ILE A 701 3.79 5.90 40.46
C ILE A 701 5.18 6.30 40.96
N LYS A 702 6.15 6.31 40.05
CA LYS A 702 7.50 6.86 40.25
C LYS A 702 7.69 8.07 39.35
N ALA A 703 7.62 9.28 39.90
CA ALA A 703 7.71 10.52 39.11
C ALA A 703 8.95 11.35 39.47
N ARG A 704 9.77 11.66 38.46
CA ARG A 704 10.83 12.69 38.55
C ARG A 704 10.41 13.91 37.75
N VAL A 705 10.09 14.99 38.45
CA VAL A 705 9.72 16.30 37.91
C VAL A 705 10.84 17.29 38.19
N THR A 706 11.70 17.51 37.19
CA THR A 706 12.96 18.24 37.39
C THR A 706 13.26 19.28 36.34
N ASN A 707 13.98 20.35 36.72
CA ASN A 707 14.50 21.36 35.79
C ASN A 707 13.44 22.03 34.89
N ASN A 708 12.15 21.93 35.23
CA ASN A 708 11.11 22.52 34.39
C ASN A 708 10.98 24.02 34.69
N SER A 709 10.64 24.80 33.66
CA SER A 709 10.32 26.22 33.77
C SER A 709 8.89 26.45 33.33
N THR A 710 8.05 26.98 34.22
CA THR A 710 6.64 27.26 33.90
C THR A 710 6.19 28.63 34.40
N SER A 711 5.31 29.30 33.67
CA SER A 711 4.68 30.56 34.08
C SER A 711 3.37 30.79 33.33
N GLN A 712 2.63 31.82 33.72
CA GLN A 712 1.37 32.22 33.07
C GLN A 712 0.29 31.12 33.07
N TYR A 713 0.27 30.31 34.12
CA TYR A 713 -0.80 29.36 34.44
C TYR A 713 -1.92 30.05 35.25
N ASP A 714 -3.01 29.33 35.52
CA ASP A 714 -4.21 29.86 36.22
C ASP A 714 -4.37 29.20 37.60
N GLY A 715 -4.19 27.88 37.67
CA GLY A 715 -4.12 27.09 38.90
C GLY A 715 -2.74 27.16 39.57
N SER A 716 -2.15 26.00 39.84
CA SER A 716 -0.78 25.88 40.36
C SER A 716 0.21 25.69 39.21
N GLY A 717 1.45 26.13 39.39
CA GLY A 717 2.50 25.90 38.41
C GLY A 717 2.88 24.42 38.34
N ILE A 718 3.03 23.77 39.50
CA ILE A 718 3.19 22.32 39.60
C ILE A 718 2.21 21.80 40.64
N ARG A 719 1.43 20.77 40.29
CA ARG A 719 0.48 20.14 41.19
C ARG A 719 0.58 18.63 41.19
N LEU A 720 0.47 18.00 42.35
CA LEU A 720 0.23 16.56 42.46
C LEU A 720 -0.94 16.35 43.42
N VAL A 721 -1.96 15.63 42.98
CA VAL A 721 -3.10 15.24 43.81
C VAL A 721 -3.09 13.73 43.98
N ASN A 722 -2.56 13.29 45.12
CA ASN A 722 -2.44 11.89 45.49
C ASN A 722 -3.65 11.43 46.31
N GLY A 723 -4.74 11.10 45.63
CA GLY A 723 -6.04 10.84 46.23
C GLY A 723 -6.57 9.43 46.01
N ASN A 724 -7.46 8.98 46.91
CA ASN A 724 -8.44 7.92 46.65
C ASN A 724 -7.95 6.52 46.21
N HIS A 725 -6.69 6.14 46.49
CA HIS A 725 -6.16 4.81 46.19
C HIS A 725 -5.37 4.17 47.35
N ASP A 726 -4.97 2.90 47.20
CA ASP A 726 -4.29 2.09 48.23
C ASP A 726 -2.78 1.92 47.98
N GLY A 727 -2.31 2.32 46.80
CA GLY A 727 -0.90 2.23 46.40
C GLY A 727 0.01 3.36 46.92
N ARG A 728 1.13 3.59 46.21
CA ARG A 728 2.22 4.49 46.62
C ARG A 728 2.70 5.36 45.47
N VAL A 729 2.92 6.64 45.78
CA VAL A 729 3.63 7.57 44.89
C VAL A 729 5.02 7.89 45.45
N ASP A 730 6.04 7.73 44.61
CA ASP A 730 7.39 8.18 44.85
C ASP A 730 7.64 9.41 43.95
N LEU A 731 7.94 10.56 44.57
CA LEU A 731 8.09 11.84 43.87
C LEU A 731 9.49 12.44 44.10
N ARG A 732 10.18 12.80 43.01
CA ARG A 732 11.30 13.74 43.03
C ARG A 732 10.85 15.04 42.38
N LEU A 733 10.78 16.11 43.15
CA LEU A 733 10.45 17.46 42.69
C LEU A 733 11.64 18.38 42.94
N GLU A 734 12.49 18.55 41.93
CA GLU A 734 13.81 19.18 42.12
C GLU A 734 14.15 20.22 41.05
N ASN A 735 14.78 21.32 41.43
CA ASN A 735 15.31 22.33 40.51
C ASN A 735 14.27 22.95 39.54
N ASN A 736 12.98 22.94 39.89
CA ASN A 736 11.97 23.57 39.04
C ASN A 736 11.91 25.08 39.26
N ASN A 737 11.74 25.84 38.18
CA ASN A 737 11.56 27.28 38.17
C ASN A 737 10.10 27.61 37.82
N VAL A 738 9.29 27.82 38.84
CA VAL A 738 7.90 28.24 38.71
C VAL A 738 7.85 29.77 38.76
N GLY A 739 7.44 30.40 37.67
CA GLY A 739 7.18 31.83 37.56
C GLY A 739 5.75 32.19 38.00
N PRO A 740 5.37 33.47 37.99
CA PRO A 740 4.05 33.90 38.45
C PRO A 740 2.91 33.35 37.57
N PRO A 741 1.72 33.11 38.17
CA PRO A 741 0.50 32.85 37.41
C PRO A 741 0.15 34.05 36.51
N LYS A 742 -0.68 33.82 35.48
CA LYS A 742 -1.07 34.86 34.51
C LYS A 742 -1.88 35.96 35.16
N ALA A 743 -2.72 35.61 36.14
CA ALA A 743 -3.40 36.57 37.00
C ALA A 743 -3.10 36.28 38.47
N ALA A 744 -3.32 37.29 39.30
CA ALA A 744 -3.23 37.18 40.75
C ALA A 744 -4.14 36.04 41.26
N SER A 745 -3.53 35.01 41.86
CA SER A 745 -4.23 33.86 42.43
C SER A 745 -3.71 33.62 43.86
N PRO A 746 -4.59 33.34 44.84
CA PRO A 746 -4.16 32.97 46.19
C PRO A 746 -3.59 31.55 46.27
N SER A 747 -3.73 30.75 45.21
CA SER A 747 -3.21 29.38 45.15
C SER A 747 -1.67 29.34 45.25
N PRO A 748 -1.12 28.28 45.88
CA PRO A 748 0.32 28.09 45.91
C PRO A 748 0.87 27.78 44.52
N ALA A 749 2.11 28.18 44.27
CA ALA A 749 2.76 27.93 42.97
C ALA A 749 3.16 26.45 42.80
N ILE A 750 3.53 25.78 43.90
CA ILE A 750 3.71 24.33 43.96
C ILE A 750 2.74 23.77 45.00
N ASP A 751 1.90 22.84 44.56
CA ASP A 751 0.84 22.22 45.34
C ASP A 751 1.02 20.69 45.39
N ILE A 752 1.20 20.12 46.58
CA ILE A 752 1.22 18.67 46.78
C ILE A 752 0.10 18.31 47.73
N THR A 753 -0.94 17.70 47.20
CA THR A 753 -2.06 17.18 47.98
C THR A 753 -1.89 15.68 48.17
N ASN A 754 -2.06 15.21 49.40
CA ASN A 754 -2.05 13.79 49.73
C ASN A 754 -3.21 13.44 50.68
N GLY A 755 -3.83 12.29 50.46
CA GLY A 755 -4.86 11.77 51.36
C GLY A 755 -6.26 11.73 50.75
N ASN A 756 -7.26 11.48 51.58
CA ASN A 756 -8.65 11.26 51.19
C ASN A 756 -9.64 11.81 52.22
N THR A 757 -10.72 12.43 51.76
CA THR A 757 -11.84 12.91 52.57
C THR A 757 -13.07 12.00 52.56
N ASP A 758 -13.06 10.93 51.76
CA ASP A 758 -14.29 10.22 51.39
C ASP A 758 -14.45 8.85 52.07
N ASP A 759 -13.34 8.21 52.46
CA ASP A 759 -13.35 6.83 52.97
C ASP A 759 -12.18 6.59 53.94
N PRO A 760 -12.46 6.27 55.23
CA PRO A 760 -11.45 6.01 56.25
C PRO A 760 -10.72 4.66 56.07
N ALA A 761 -11.01 3.88 55.03
CA ALA A 761 -10.23 2.70 54.68
C ALA A 761 -9.12 3.00 53.67
N ARG A 762 -9.12 4.19 53.04
CA ARG A 762 -8.16 4.57 52.00
C ARG A 762 -7.02 5.39 52.60
N ALA A 763 -5.79 4.97 52.32
CA ALA A 763 -4.59 5.64 52.81
C ALA A 763 -3.53 5.71 51.71
N PRO A 764 -3.67 6.64 50.75
CA PRO A 764 -2.66 6.85 49.72
C PRO A 764 -1.35 7.26 50.39
N LYS A 765 -0.24 6.70 49.90
CA LYS A 765 1.09 6.93 50.47
C LYS A 765 1.92 7.75 49.50
N ILE A 766 2.68 8.70 50.02
CA ILE A 766 3.68 9.43 49.25
C ILE A 766 5.04 9.46 49.95
N CYS A 767 6.10 9.20 49.19
CA CYS A 767 7.48 9.47 49.59
C CYS A 767 8.07 10.52 48.64
N ALA A 768 8.44 11.69 49.16
CA ALA A 768 8.85 12.82 48.34
C ALA A 768 10.27 13.33 48.66
N THR A 769 10.99 13.71 47.62
CA THR A 769 12.17 14.59 47.67
C THR A 769 11.79 15.93 47.06
N ILE A 770 11.77 17.00 47.86
CA ILE A 770 11.40 18.34 47.41
C ILE A 770 12.54 19.29 47.74
N ARG A 771 13.31 19.72 46.74
CA ARG A 771 14.47 20.60 46.97
C ARG A 771 14.81 21.47 45.77
N ALA A 772 15.48 22.57 46.04
CA ALA A 772 16.01 23.51 45.06
C ALA A 772 14.97 24.07 44.07
N ASN A 773 13.68 24.05 44.43
CA ASN A 773 12.65 24.69 43.63
C ASN A 773 12.62 26.20 43.91
N ALA A 774 12.28 26.98 42.89
CA ALA A 774 11.97 28.40 42.98
C ALA A 774 10.50 28.59 42.58
N ALA A 775 9.71 29.18 43.49
CA ALA A 775 8.27 29.31 43.30
C ALA A 775 7.76 30.60 43.98
N PRO A 776 6.93 31.43 43.32
CA PRO A 776 6.35 32.64 43.90
C PRO A 776 5.29 32.28 44.94
N GLY A 777 5.04 33.20 45.87
CA GLY A 777 3.93 33.08 46.81
C GLY A 777 2.61 33.45 46.14
N GLY A 778 1.51 32.91 46.64
CA GLY A 778 0.18 33.32 46.18
C GLY A 778 -0.13 34.76 46.60
N THR A 779 -1.07 35.39 45.90
CA THR A 779 -1.58 36.69 46.32
C THR A 779 -2.40 36.58 47.61
N PRO A 780 -2.54 37.66 48.40
CA PRO A 780 -3.35 37.62 49.61
C PRO A 780 -4.79 37.15 49.34
N ASP A 781 -5.28 36.20 50.12
CA ASP A 781 -6.68 35.79 50.17
C ASP A 781 -7.56 36.88 50.82
N SER A 782 -8.86 36.60 50.95
CA SER A 782 -9.82 37.54 51.57
C SER A 782 -9.57 37.80 53.06
N PHE A 783 -8.73 36.99 53.71
CA PHE A 783 -8.30 37.14 55.10
C PHE A 783 -6.91 37.79 55.23
N GLY A 784 -6.27 38.15 54.11
CA GLY A 784 -4.95 38.75 54.07
C GLY A 784 -3.77 37.76 54.15
N ASN A 785 -4.03 36.45 54.08
CA ASN A 785 -2.98 35.43 54.05
C ASN A 785 -2.49 35.22 52.63
N SER A 786 -1.18 35.13 52.43
CA SER A 786 -0.58 34.74 51.15
C SER A 786 0.11 33.40 51.32
N THR A 787 -0.21 32.45 50.44
CA THR A 787 0.44 31.14 50.45
C THR A 787 1.94 31.29 50.18
N PRO A 788 2.79 30.46 50.81
CA PRO A 788 4.19 30.40 50.47
C PRO A 788 4.39 29.74 49.10
N GLY A 789 5.63 29.72 48.59
CA GLY A 789 5.89 29.15 47.27
C GLY A 789 5.52 27.67 47.11
N ILE A 790 5.54 26.90 48.21
CA ILE A 790 5.20 25.48 48.23
C ILE A 790 4.22 25.20 49.36
N VAL A 791 3.13 24.50 49.07
CA VAL A 791 2.21 24.00 50.09
C VAL A 791 2.01 22.50 49.92
N ILE A 792 1.94 21.80 51.06
CA ILE A 792 1.60 20.39 51.14
C ILE A 792 0.29 20.27 51.93
N TRP A 793 -0.77 19.81 51.27
CA TRP A 793 -2.08 19.58 51.87
C TRP A 793 -2.27 18.13 52.21
N GLU A 794 -2.82 17.89 53.40
CA GLU A 794 -3.07 16.53 53.88
C GLU A 794 -4.51 16.43 54.33
N PHE A 795 -5.25 15.54 53.67
CA PHE A 795 -6.68 15.32 53.93
C PHE A 795 -6.87 13.91 54.49
N GLU A 796 -7.52 13.77 55.65
CA GLU A 796 -7.59 12.46 56.29
C GLU A 796 -8.94 12.18 56.97
N LEU A 797 -9.46 10.97 56.76
CA LEU A 797 -10.42 10.28 57.63
C LEU A 797 -9.82 9.03 58.32
N ALA A 798 -8.63 8.55 57.91
CA ALA A 798 -7.98 7.31 58.34
C ALA A 798 -6.51 7.50 58.75
N ALA A 799 -6.10 7.13 59.96
CA ALA A 799 -4.70 7.27 60.40
C ALA A 799 -3.68 6.56 59.48
N GLY A 800 -2.71 7.31 58.96
CA GLY A 800 -1.51 6.78 58.29
C GLY A 800 -1.32 7.18 56.83
N ALA A 801 -2.17 8.07 56.31
CA ALA A 801 -2.07 8.62 54.96
C ALA A 801 -1.18 9.86 54.91
N PHE A 802 -0.08 9.90 55.67
CA PHE A 802 0.78 11.09 55.75
C PHE A 802 1.90 11.06 54.74
N SER A 803 2.28 12.23 54.22
CA SER A 803 3.49 12.36 53.43
C SER A 803 4.72 11.93 54.21
N ALA A 804 5.68 11.33 53.51
CA ALA A 804 7.00 11.05 54.04
C ALA A 804 8.05 11.74 53.18
N PHE A 805 9.14 12.19 53.80
CA PHE A 805 10.17 12.95 53.11
C PHE A 805 11.53 12.26 53.22
N THR A 806 12.27 12.25 52.12
CA THR A 806 13.63 11.70 52.12
C THR A 806 14.57 12.56 52.96
N GLY A 807 15.37 11.93 53.83
CA GLY A 807 16.39 12.62 54.64
C GLY A 807 15.87 13.43 55.83
N LEU A 808 14.56 13.36 56.13
CA LEU A 808 13.96 14.07 57.26
C LEU A 808 14.54 13.60 58.61
N SER A 809 14.94 14.55 59.46
CA SER A 809 15.42 14.28 60.82
C SER A 809 15.01 15.40 61.78
N PRO A 810 14.44 15.11 62.98
CA PRO A 810 14.11 13.78 63.50
C PRO A 810 13.00 13.08 62.69
N SER A 811 12.80 11.78 62.91
CA SER A 811 11.70 10.99 62.31
C SER A 811 11.10 10.08 63.38
N PRO A 812 9.84 10.25 63.80
CA PRO A 812 8.86 11.22 63.29
C PRO A 812 9.21 12.69 63.60
N ALA A 813 8.85 13.61 62.70
CA ALA A 813 8.99 15.06 62.84
C ALA A 813 7.61 15.73 63.03
N SER A 814 7.51 16.83 63.78
CA SER A 814 6.30 17.68 63.75
C SER A 814 6.19 18.44 62.42
N SER A 815 5.02 19.01 62.12
CA SER A 815 4.82 19.85 60.93
C SER A 815 5.83 21.00 60.89
N GLU A 816 6.13 21.66 62.02
CA GLU A 816 7.14 22.74 62.06
C GLU A 816 8.56 22.25 61.75
N GLN A 817 8.93 21.05 62.22
CA GLN A 817 10.23 20.45 61.93
C GLN A 817 10.36 20.10 60.45
N ALA A 818 9.31 19.54 59.85
CA ALA A 818 9.27 19.21 58.43
C ALA A 818 9.25 20.49 57.54
N GLU A 819 8.46 21.50 57.90
CA GLU A 819 8.45 22.80 57.23
C GLU A 819 9.82 23.48 57.27
N SER A 820 10.51 23.45 58.42
CA SER A 820 11.86 24.00 58.56
C SER A 820 12.87 23.24 57.68
N TYR A 821 12.78 21.91 57.65
CA TYR A 821 13.64 21.07 56.81
C TYR A 821 13.45 21.39 55.32
N LEU A 822 12.20 21.37 54.84
CA LEU A 822 11.86 21.63 53.45
C LEU A 822 12.13 23.09 53.02
N THR A 823 11.93 24.05 53.93
CA THR A 823 12.30 25.46 53.72
C THR A 823 13.81 25.61 53.52
N GLY A 824 14.63 24.90 54.30
CA GLY A 824 16.08 24.88 54.12
C GLY A 824 16.53 24.28 52.78
N LEU A 825 15.75 23.33 52.24
CA LEU A 825 15.99 22.72 50.94
C LEU A 825 15.51 23.56 49.76
N ASN A 826 14.59 24.51 49.95
CA ASN A 826 13.99 25.33 48.89
C ASN A 826 14.17 26.84 49.16
N PRO A 827 15.42 27.34 49.25
CA PRO A 827 15.68 28.75 49.57
C PRO A 827 15.21 29.74 48.49
N GLY A 828 14.97 29.25 47.26
CA GLY A 828 14.49 30.05 46.13
C GLY A 828 12.98 30.32 46.12
N SER A 829 12.19 29.57 46.91
CA SER A 829 10.73 29.76 46.98
C SER A 829 10.35 30.95 47.88
N ALA A 830 9.31 31.70 47.53
CA ALA A 830 8.89 32.88 48.28
C ALA A 830 8.33 32.54 49.67
N LEU A 831 8.43 33.51 50.58
CA LEU A 831 7.79 33.45 51.89
C LEU A 831 6.29 33.72 51.77
N GLY A 832 5.49 33.01 52.57
CA GLY A 832 4.08 33.34 52.77
C GLY A 832 3.87 34.55 53.69
N GLY A 833 2.63 35.02 53.77
CA GLY A 833 2.20 36.12 54.64
C GLY A 833 0.93 35.78 55.42
N GLY A 834 0.63 36.55 56.47
CA GLY A 834 -0.47 36.25 57.39
C GLY A 834 -0.20 34.97 58.19
N TYR A 835 -1.13 34.00 58.15
CA TYR A 835 -0.98 32.67 58.75
C TYR A 835 0.31 31.95 58.34
N TYR A 836 0.80 32.18 57.12
CA TYR A 836 2.01 31.55 56.57
C TYR A 836 3.30 32.36 56.78
N ALA A 837 3.26 33.44 57.58
CA ALA A 837 4.39 34.34 57.73
C ALA A 837 5.67 33.60 58.16
N GLY A 838 6.75 33.79 57.38
CA GLY A 838 8.06 33.20 57.65
C GLY A 838 8.27 31.79 57.09
N LYS A 839 7.26 31.16 56.49
CA LYS A 839 7.34 29.83 55.86
C LYS A 839 7.63 29.96 54.37
N ARG A 840 8.56 29.18 53.81
CA ARG A 840 8.70 28.98 52.33
C ARG A 840 7.98 27.72 51.86
N VAL A 841 7.85 26.77 52.77
CA VAL A 841 7.05 25.56 52.63
C VAL A 841 6.10 25.51 53.82
N ALA A 842 4.80 25.35 53.56
CA ALA A 842 3.82 25.10 54.60
C ALA A 842 3.23 23.70 54.46
N ILE A 843 3.00 23.05 55.60
CA ILE A 843 2.28 21.78 55.69
C ILE A 843 1.01 22.09 56.48
N ASP A 844 -0.15 22.00 55.85
CA ASP A 844 -1.41 22.37 56.51
C ASP A 844 -2.08 21.15 57.14
N ASP A 845 -1.56 20.73 58.30
CA ASP A 845 -2.13 19.70 59.17
C ASP A 845 -1.56 19.75 60.60
N GLY A 846 -1.98 18.81 61.46
CA GLY A 846 -1.49 18.67 62.85
C GLY A 846 -0.74 17.36 63.15
N HIS A 847 -0.25 16.62 62.15
CA HIS A 847 0.26 15.25 62.34
C HIS A 847 1.79 15.14 62.14
N THR A 848 2.38 14.06 62.64
CA THR A 848 3.82 13.83 62.50
C THR A 848 4.20 13.21 61.16
N ARG A 849 5.43 13.48 60.68
CA ARG A 849 5.95 13.05 59.37
C ARG A 849 7.16 12.13 59.52
N ASN A 850 7.24 11.13 58.66
CA ASN A 850 8.32 10.14 58.71
C ASN A 850 9.38 10.38 57.63
N ALA A 851 10.60 9.93 57.92
CA ALA A 851 11.62 9.74 56.89
C ALA A 851 11.22 8.55 55.99
N CYS A 852 11.51 8.66 54.70
CA CYS A 852 11.34 7.56 53.74
C CYS A 852 12.55 7.38 52.84
N THR A 853 12.57 6.26 52.12
CA THR A 853 13.54 5.96 51.07
C THR A 853 12.80 5.61 49.79
N HIS A 854 13.24 6.22 48.67
CA HIS A 854 12.77 5.85 47.34
C HIS A 854 13.10 4.39 47.01
N PRO A 855 12.26 3.69 46.24
CA PRO A 855 12.54 2.35 45.77
C PRO A 855 13.71 2.33 44.77
N ALA A 856 14.28 1.13 44.57
CA ALA A 856 15.24 0.91 43.48
C ALA A 856 14.57 1.16 42.12
N GLY A 857 15.30 1.76 41.17
CA GLY A 857 14.76 2.12 39.86
C GLY A 857 13.90 3.39 39.85
N MET A 858 13.89 4.19 40.93
CA MET A 858 13.35 5.55 40.90
C MET A 858 14.19 6.42 39.94
N PRO A 859 13.60 6.97 38.87
CA PRO A 859 14.33 7.74 37.86
C PRO A 859 15.00 8.98 38.44
#